data_AF-A0A3N9NPY4-F1
#
_entry.id   AF-A0A3N9NPY4-F1
#
_cell.length_a   1.000
_cell.length_b   1.000
_cell.length_c   1.000
_cell.angle_alpha   90.00
_cell.angle_beta   90.00
_cell.angle_gamma   90.00
#
_symmetry.space_group_name_H-M   'P 1'
#
loop_
_entity.id
_entity.type
_entity.pdbx_description
1 polymer ?
#
loop_
_entity_poly.entity_id
_entity_poly.type
_entity_poly.pdbx_seq_one_letter_code
_entity_poly.pdbx_strand_id
1 'polypeptide(L)'
;MQKQKLINRMFAGFVFVVSLIVYLKTIAPTTSFWDCGEFITCSYILGIPHPPGAPFYLLLGRIFTMLPIAADIGLRVNVISALSSSFTVMFLYLIIVRLIKQWRGEPKDVFDRVILVASGVIGALAYAFSDTFWFNAVEAEVYAISMFFASAIVWLILVWLEKADKPGSERYLLIIAYLVGLAIAVHLLMILALPAIFLVIFFKYLDSHNRAVTFKKFATYIGVSLLVAIVVLAVGLSAGISLKINLVIIGVVLIAIGYFSSDKKDEISFRIYMLFLVSTAVAFAAIYPGTVQYIPRLAGALGYWVLLLVILAVLAGIYLSLKNNYKVLTLSLMALLLIITGYSTYTMIYIRSNLDPAVDENDPETIKGMVSYLNREQYGTWGTLPRRYQGLPPDWQFQYENKTDNYETYNFSKQMQFLWNYQLNKMYWRYFGWQFIGKGTTLGSDGFIAEFISLNGLWGLPFLIGLLGMFHHFFKHWRHASFITLLFLLTGVAIVIYLNQEDPQPRERDYVYVGSYFAFAVWIGLGVTSVLEWLKESMAQKVALRNALAIVFIALFVLAVPINLIAHNYKDHDRTGNYVAYDYSYNILQTCEPEAIVFTNGDNDTFPLWFLQYVYNIRPDVRVVNLSLLNTSWYIKQLKNQEPKVPISLKDDQVEKLEIIPWKTREIAIPVPARARVEALKDLGEFISLEETEMLSDTTLKLRVEPTVFGQAIRIQDYMVLNIVSANKWRKPIYFAVTVSDQNKVNFDDYLRMDGLSFKIVPYQVEKVNADKLEKNLTEVFQYRNLNNPDVYFNDNIIGLLQNYRAAFLRLAHVYFTERQYDKLGAILEKMEEAMPFKVIPAPDVRLPLQVGQYYSFAGKPEEFLRLAEFAYNEEPHNPEVVGTFITLLEREKQYDKALDVLEKWQAERPDDSEARKKIEELQALKNQSEVN
;
A
#
# COMPACT_ATOMS: atom_id res chain seq x y z
N MET A 1 -21.76 31.87 23.93
CA MET A 1 -20.95 31.59 22.72
C MET A 1 -19.49 31.24 23.00
N GLN A 2 -18.72 32.02 23.78
CA GLN A 2 -17.29 31.72 24.03
C GLN A 2 -17.06 30.36 24.70
N LYS A 3 -17.83 30.02 25.74
CA LYS A 3 -17.77 28.70 26.41
C LYS A 3 -18.04 27.53 25.45
N GLN A 4 -18.96 27.68 24.48
CA GLN A 4 -19.23 26.65 23.47
C GLN A 4 -18.07 26.47 22.49
N LYS A 5 -17.46 27.57 22.06
CA LYS A 5 -16.27 27.52 21.19
C LYS A 5 -15.10 26.84 21.90
N LEU A 6 -14.95 27.08 23.21
CA LEU A 6 -13.93 26.41 24.03
C LEU A 6 -14.19 24.90 24.11
N ILE A 7 -15.41 24.47 24.45
CA ILE A 7 -15.78 23.04 24.51
C ILE A 7 -15.50 22.34 23.18
N ASN A 8 -15.93 22.92 22.06
CA ASN A 8 -15.70 22.31 20.75
C ASN A 8 -14.20 22.18 20.43
N ARG A 9 -13.37 23.15 20.83
CA ARG A 9 -11.91 23.10 20.65
C ARG A 9 -11.26 22.05 21.55
N MET A 10 -11.73 21.92 22.80
CA MET A 10 -11.25 20.90 23.72
C MET A 10 -11.51 19.49 23.17
N PHE A 11 -12.71 19.22 22.65
CA PHE A 11 -13.02 17.91 22.08
C PHE A 11 -12.32 17.65 20.74
N ALA A 12 -12.06 18.70 19.94
CA ALA A 12 -11.18 18.57 18.77
C ALA A 12 -9.76 18.17 19.18
N GLY A 13 -9.21 18.83 20.21
CA GLY A 13 -7.92 18.46 20.79
C GLY A 13 -7.93 17.07 21.43
N PHE A 14 -9.04 16.66 22.05
CA PHE A 14 -9.19 15.32 22.63
C PHE A 14 -9.09 14.22 21.57
N VAL A 15 -9.86 14.30 20.48
CA VAL A 15 -9.79 13.25 19.43
C VAL A 15 -8.42 13.24 18.75
N PHE A 16 -7.78 14.41 18.60
CA PHE A 16 -6.40 14.51 18.12
C PHE A 16 -5.43 13.79 19.06
N VAL A 17 -5.45 14.09 20.36
CA VAL A 17 -4.52 13.51 21.33
C VAL A 17 -4.74 12.00 21.49
N VAL A 18 -6.00 11.55 21.53
CA VAL A 18 -6.33 10.12 21.65
C VAL A 18 -5.82 9.35 20.43
N SER A 19 -6.12 9.81 19.22
CA SER A 19 -5.63 9.15 18.00
C SER A 19 -4.10 9.19 17.92
N LEU A 20 -3.48 10.34 18.23
CA LEU A 20 -2.02 10.47 18.22
C LEU A 20 -1.33 9.52 19.21
N ILE A 21 -1.85 9.39 20.43
CA ILE A 21 -1.29 8.47 21.42
C ILE A 21 -1.36 7.02 20.91
N VAL A 22 -2.49 6.62 20.33
CA VAL A 22 -2.65 5.26 19.81
C VAL A 22 -1.72 5.01 18.63
N TYR A 23 -1.65 5.94 17.66
CA TYR A 23 -0.76 5.80 16.50
C TYR A 23 0.71 5.80 16.90
N LEU A 24 1.16 6.69 17.80
CA LEU A 24 2.53 6.69 18.29
C LEU A 24 2.88 5.45 19.11
N LYS A 25 1.90 4.83 19.78
CA LYS A 25 2.09 3.56 20.50
C LYS A 25 2.15 2.33 19.59
N THR A 26 1.68 2.45 18.35
CA THR A 26 1.60 1.34 17.38
C THR A 26 2.48 1.57 16.15
N ILE A 27 3.27 2.66 16.14
CA ILE A 27 4.10 3.10 15.03
C ILE A 27 5.25 2.13 14.75
N ALA A 28 5.62 2.00 13.48
CA ALA A 28 6.77 1.19 13.09
C ALA A 28 8.07 1.77 13.69
N PRO A 29 8.92 0.95 14.34
CA PRO A 29 10.11 1.42 15.04
C PRO A 29 11.26 1.81 14.12
N THR A 30 11.17 1.47 12.83
CA THR A 30 12.16 1.77 11.78
C THR A 30 11.48 1.70 10.40
N THR A 31 12.24 1.43 9.33
CA THR A 31 11.67 1.10 8.02
C THR A 31 10.75 -0.12 8.10
N SER A 32 9.66 -0.08 7.33
CA SER A 32 8.81 -1.25 7.07
C SER A 32 9.05 -1.74 5.64
N PHE A 33 8.40 -2.84 5.26
CA PHE A 33 8.37 -3.30 3.87
C PHE A 33 7.61 -2.31 2.97
N TRP A 34 7.49 -2.61 1.67
CA TRP A 34 6.77 -1.77 0.70
C TRP A 34 7.46 -0.40 0.53
N ASP A 35 6.70 0.61 0.08
CA ASP A 35 7.19 1.92 -0.35
C ASP A 35 7.84 2.72 0.80
N CYS A 36 7.61 2.33 2.06
CA CYS A 36 8.16 2.97 3.25
C CYS A 36 9.69 3.12 3.19
N GLY A 37 10.42 2.04 2.85
CA GLY A 37 11.88 2.07 2.80
C GLY A 37 12.41 3.07 1.77
N GLU A 38 11.73 3.17 0.63
CA GLU A 38 12.06 4.10 -0.44
C GLU A 38 11.74 5.54 -0.04
N PHE A 39 10.53 5.79 0.47
CA PHE A 39 10.11 7.11 0.90
C PHE A 39 10.99 7.69 2.02
N ILE A 40 11.40 6.86 2.99
CA ILE A 40 12.32 7.26 4.05
C ILE A 40 13.71 7.56 3.47
N THR A 41 14.21 6.69 2.58
CA THR A 41 15.50 6.84 1.91
C THR A 41 15.54 8.13 1.09
N CYS A 42 14.57 8.32 0.19
CA CYS A 42 14.46 9.50 -0.65
C CYS A 42 14.21 10.76 0.17
N SER A 43 13.52 10.69 1.31
CA SER A 43 13.43 11.82 2.25
C SER A 43 14.79 12.18 2.86
N TYR A 44 15.61 11.18 3.20
CA TYR A 44 16.93 11.39 3.78
C TYR A 44 17.92 11.96 2.76
N ILE A 45 18.04 11.35 1.57
CA ILE A 45 19.01 11.77 0.55
C ILE A 45 18.47 12.81 -0.44
N LEU A 46 17.19 13.21 -0.30
CA LEU A 46 16.46 13.99 -1.31
C LEU A 46 16.55 13.32 -2.70
N GLY A 47 16.28 12.01 -2.75
CA GLY A 47 16.24 11.20 -3.97
C GLY A 47 14.89 11.29 -4.68
N ILE A 48 14.76 10.64 -5.84
CA ILE A 48 13.53 10.58 -6.62
C ILE A 48 12.93 9.18 -6.51
N PRO A 49 11.82 9.00 -5.76
CA PRO A 49 11.15 7.71 -5.64
C PRO A 49 10.27 7.44 -6.86
N HIS A 50 9.57 6.32 -6.87
CA HIS A 50 8.63 5.97 -7.91
C HIS A 50 7.56 7.06 -8.17
N PRO A 51 7.10 7.22 -9.42
CA PRO A 51 6.16 8.27 -9.78
C PRO A 51 4.78 8.10 -9.13
N PRO A 52 4.13 9.20 -8.67
CA PRO A 52 4.41 10.59 -9.06
C PRO A 52 5.40 11.34 -8.13
N GLY A 53 6.14 10.64 -7.27
CA GLY A 53 7.30 11.20 -6.54
C GLY A 53 7.02 11.89 -5.20
N ALA A 54 5.79 12.34 -4.97
CA ALA A 54 5.37 13.02 -3.73
C ALA A 54 6.37 14.07 -3.18
N PRO A 55 6.88 15.02 -3.99
CA PRO A 55 8.02 15.85 -3.63
C PRO A 55 7.80 16.73 -2.40
N PHE A 56 6.56 17.17 -2.13
CA PHE A 56 6.26 17.89 -0.89
C PHE A 56 6.44 17.00 0.34
N TYR A 57 6.04 15.72 0.25
CA TYR A 57 6.25 14.74 1.31
C TYR A 57 7.75 14.52 1.54
N LEU A 58 8.56 14.40 0.49
CA LEU A 58 10.02 14.23 0.62
C LEU A 58 10.70 15.43 1.30
N LEU A 59 10.30 16.65 0.95
CA LEU A 59 10.81 17.86 1.61
C LEU A 59 10.45 17.90 3.10
N LEU A 60 9.22 17.51 3.44
CA LEU A 60 8.79 17.39 4.83
C LEU A 60 9.56 16.26 5.55
N GLY A 61 9.71 15.11 4.89
CA GLY A 61 10.51 13.97 5.36
C GLY A 61 11.93 14.39 5.68
N ARG A 62 12.59 15.15 4.80
CA ARG A 62 13.94 15.69 5.03
C ARG A 62 14.00 16.52 6.31
N ILE A 63 13.00 17.35 6.60
CA ILE A 63 12.93 18.10 7.86
C ILE A 63 12.85 17.13 9.04
N PHE A 64 11.96 16.14 8.99
CA PHE A 64 11.78 15.16 10.08
C PHE A 64 13.02 14.31 10.33
N THR A 65 13.76 13.92 9.28
CA THR A 65 15.04 13.20 9.45
C THR A 65 16.06 14.00 10.28
N MET A 66 16.01 15.33 10.24
CA MET A 66 16.90 16.21 11.01
C MET A 66 16.44 16.46 12.45
N LEU A 67 15.18 16.13 12.80
CA LEU A 67 14.64 16.37 14.13
C LEU A 67 15.17 15.32 15.13
N PRO A 68 15.71 15.69 16.29
CA PRO A 68 16.23 14.76 17.29
C PRO A 68 15.12 14.18 18.18
N ILE A 69 14.03 13.68 17.58
CA ILE A 69 12.87 13.13 18.31
C ILE A 69 12.97 11.62 18.60
N ALA A 70 13.84 10.90 17.88
CA ALA A 70 14.10 9.48 18.05
C ALA A 70 15.52 9.14 17.57
N ALA A 71 16.11 8.02 18.02
CA ALA A 71 17.43 7.59 17.54
C ALA A 71 17.39 7.10 16.07
N ASP A 72 16.41 6.26 15.74
CA ASP A 72 16.21 5.72 14.39
C ASP A 72 15.63 6.77 13.44
N ILE A 73 16.18 6.86 12.21
CA ILE A 73 15.75 7.83 11.19
C ILE A 73 14.39 7.47 10.59
N GLY A 74 14.11 6.18 10.38
CA GLY A 74 12.83 5.70 9.87
C GLY A 74 11.68 6.06 10.81
N LEU A 75 11.86 5.86 12.12
CA LEU A 75 10.87 6.28 13.12
C LEU A 75 10.57 7.78 13.05
N ARG A 76 11.59 8.63 12.84
CA ARG A 76 11.37 10.09 12.70
C ARG A 76 10.45 10.41 11.53
N VAL A 77 10.60 9.72 10.40
CA VAL A 77 9.77 9.94 9.21
C VAL A 77 8.38 9.33 9.39
N ASN A 78 8.26 8.15 10.00
CA ASN A 78 6.96 7.51 10.30
C ASN A 78 6.04 8.45 11.12
N VAL A 79 6.60 9.31 11.98
CA VAL A 79 5.82 10.28 12.79
C VAL A 79 5.00 11.25 11.92
N ILE A 80 5.41 11.51 10.66
CA ILE A 80 4.63 12.32 9.72
C ILE A 80 3.25 11.73 9.51
N SER A 81 3.15 10.41 9.33
CA SER A 81 1.89 9.70 9.13
C SER A 81 1.02 9.78 10.38
N ALA A 82 1.57 9.50 11.56
CA ALA A 82 0.84 9.57 12.82
C ALA A 82 0.27 10.97 13.08
N LEU A 83 1.06 12.02 12.86
CA LEU A 83 0.61 13.41 13.01
C LEU A 83 -0.46 13.79 11.98
N SER A 84 -0.23 13.46 10.70
CA SER A 84 -1.14 13.78 9.61
C SER A 84 -2.50 13.10 9.79
N SER A 85 -2.51 11.82 10.17
CA SER A 85 -3.72 11.07 10.46
C SER A 85 -4.45 11.61 11.69
N SER A 86 -3.73 11.99 12.76
CA SER A 86 -4.35 12.60 13.94
C SER A 86 -5.01 13.95 13.65
N PHE A 87 -4.37 14.78 12.81
CA PHE A 87 -5.00 16.02 12.32
C PHE A 87 -6.21 15.75 11.43
N THR A 88 -6.18 14.69 10.61
CA THR A 88 -7.33 14.26 9.81
C THR A 88 -8.53 13.91 10.70
N VAL A 89 -8.30 13.16 11.78
CA VAL A 89 -9.34 12.83 12.79
C VAL A 89 -9.90 14.10 13.45
N MET A 90 -9.03 15.05 13.79
CA MET A 90 -9.45 16.36 14.30
C MET A 90 -10.32 17.13 13.31
N PHE A 91 -9.92 17.18 12.03
CA PHE A 91 -10.71 17.85 10.99
C PHE A 91 -12.04 17.15 10.74
N LEU A 92 -12.08 15.82 10.76
CA LEU A 92 -13.32 15.05 10.64
C LEU A 92 -14.31 15.40 11.75
N TYR A 93 -13.86 15.43 13.01
CA TYR A 93 -14.67 15.91 14.14
C TYR A 93 -15.20 17.33 13.86
N LEU A 94 -14.32 18.24 13.43
CA LEU A 94 -14.68 19.63 13.16
C LEU A 94 -15.65 19.80 11.98
N ILE A 95 -15.60 18.91 10.99
CA ILE A 95 -16.50 18.84 9.83
C ILE A 95 -17.89 18.37 10.30
N ILE A 96 -17.96 17.24 11.02
CA ILE A 96 -19.22 16.70 11.55
C ILE A 96 -19.93 17.76 12.41
N VAL A 97 -19.21 18.38 13.34
CA VAL A 97 -19.74 19.45 14.20
C VAL A 97 -20.27 20.64 13.37
N ARG A 98 -19.61 21.02 12.28
CA ARG A 98 -20.08 22.14 11.43
C ARG A 98 -21.33 21.78 10.66
N LEU A 99 -21.38 20.57 10.08
CA LEU A 99 -22.57 20.10 9.36
C LEU A 99 -23.79 20.05 10.27
N ILE A 100 -23.64 19.51 11.49
CA ILE A 100 -24.71 19.48 12.50
C ILE A 100 -25.15 20.90 12.87
N LYS A 101 -24.21 21.84 13.05
CA LYS A 101 -24.55 23.24 13.39
C LYS A 101 -25.25 23.99 12.27
N GLN A 102 -24.88 23.75 11.01
CA GLN A 102 -25.56 24.38 9.88
C GLN A 102 -27.01 23.89 9.77
N TRP A 103 -27.25 22.62 10.12
CA TRP A 103 -28.58 22.07 10.23
C TRP A 103 -29.35 22.62 11.43
N ARG A 104 -28.85 22.39 12.65
CA ARG A 104 -29.61 22.59 13.90
C ARG A 104 -29.49 24.00 14.48
N GLY A 105 -28.62 24.82 13.94
CA GLY A 105 -28.22 26.08 14.54
C GLY A 105 -27.26 25.90 15.72
N GLU A 106 -27.09 26.98 16.49
CA GLU A 106 -26.28 26.93 17.71
C GLU A 106 -26.99 26.12 18.82
N PRO A 107 -26.25 25.32 19.63
CA PRO A 107 -26.85 24.53 20.71
C PRO A 107 -27.63 25.39 21.71
N LYS A 108 -28.90 25.06 21.94
CA LYS A 108 -29.80 25.84 22.80
C LYS A 108 -29.73 25.41 24.26
N ASP A 109 -29.52 24.12 24.49
CA ASP A 109 -29.46 23.51 25.81
C ASP A 109 -28.27 22.53 25.96
N VAL A 110 -28.12 21.92 27.14
CA VAL A 110 -27.04 20.95 27.40
C VAL A 110 -27.18 19.71 26.51
N PHE A 111 -28.40 19.28 26.23
CA PHE A 111 -28.65 18.09 25.41
C PHE A 111 -28.21 18.32 23.96
N ASP A 112 -28.48 19.50 23.38
CA ASP A 112 -27.97 19.87 22.06
C ASP A 112 -26.43 19.87 22.00
N ARG A 113 -25.76 20.25 23.10
CA ARG A 113 -24.29 20.19 23.17
C ARG A 113 -23.79 18.75 23.20
N VAL A 114 -24.48 17.88 23.94
CA VAL A 114 -24.19 16.45 23.99
C VAL A 114 -24.34 15.83 22.60
N ILE A 115 -25.44 16.12 21.89
CA ILE A 115 -25.64 15.70 20.49
C ILE A 115 -24.43 16.10 19.64
N LEU A 116 -24.08 17.39 19.67
CA LEU A 116 -23.03 17.93 18.83
C LEU A 116 -21.66 17.26 19.07
N VAL A 117 -21.29 17.10 20.35
CA VAL A 117 -19.99 16.56 20.75
C VAL A 117 -19.94 15.04 20.55
N ALA A 118 -20.95 14.30 21.03
CA ALA A 118 -20.97 12.84 20.96
C ALA A 118 -20.94 12.36 19.50
N SER A 119 -21.75 12.96 18.64
CA SER A 119 -21.77 12.68 17.21
C SER A 119 -20.42 12.91 16.53
N GLY A 120 -19.77 14.04 16.84
CA GLY A 120 -18.44 14.35 16.30
C GLY A 120 -17.38 13.36 16.79
N VAL A 121 -17.36 13.04 18.08
CA VAL A 121 -16.36 12.14 18.68
C VAL A 121 -16.52 10.72 18.15
N ILE A 122 -17.75 10.18 18.14
CA ILE A 122 -18.01 8.81 17.68
C ILE A 122 -17.66 8.68 16.19
N GLY A 123 -18.10 9.60 15.33
CA GLY A 123 -17.78 9.55 13.90
C GLY A 123 -16.28 9.70 13.62
N ALA A 124 -15.59 10.59 14.35
CA ALA A 124 -14.15 10.79 14.16
C ALA A 124 -13.31 9.61 14.65
N LEU A 125 -13.64 9.04 15.82
CA LEU A 125 -12.91 7.88 16.35
C LEU A 125 -13.27 6.58 15.63
N ALA A 126 -14.48 6.45 15.07
CA ALA A 126 -14.82 5.33 14.19
C ALA A 126 -13.89 5.28 12.96
N TYR A 127 -13.57 6.45 12.39
CA TYR A 127 -12.59 6.55 11.31
C TYR A 127 -11.16 6.35 11.80
N ALA A 128 -10.81 6.93 12.95
CA ALA A 128 -9.46 6.82 13.51
C ALA A 128 -9.01 5.36 13.68
N PHE A 129 -9.93 4.48 14.07
CA PHE A 129 -9.66 3.08 14.35
C PHE A 129 -10.21 2.12 13.27
N SER A 130 -10.62 2.64 12.11
CA SER A 130 -10.89 1.78 10.95
C SER A 130 -9.59 1.20 10.41
N ASP A 131 -9.67 -0.04 9.95
CA ASP A 131 -8.57 -0.89 9.49
C ASP A 131 -7.55 -0.14 8.61
N THR A 132 -7.95 0.23 7.39
CA THR A 132 -7.05 0.82 6.41
C THR A 132 -6.51 2.19 6.83
N PHE A 133 -7.32 2.99 7.52
CA PHE A 133 -6.87 4.32 7.95
C PHE A 133 -5.81 4.23 9.04
N TRP A 134 -5.94 3.28 9.98
CA TRP A 134 -4.92 3.03 11.00
C TRP A 134 -3.64 2.48 10.37
N PHE A 135 -3.73 1.55 9.42
CA PHE A 135 -2.56 1.03 8.70
C PHE A 135 -1.68 2.15 8.13
N ASN A 136 -2.31 3.11 7.44
CA ASN A 136 -1.60 4.26 6.88
C ASN A 136 -1.06 5.23 7.95
N ALA A 137 -1.55 5.19 9.19
CA ALA A 137 -1.15 6.11 10.25
C ALA A 137 0.14 5.71 10.99
N VAL A 138 0.61 4.46 10.83
CA VAL A 138 1.72 3.89 11.63
C VAL A 138 3.02 3.70 10.83
N GLU A 139 3.02 3.98 9.53
CA GLU A 139 4.13 3.76 8.61
C GLU A 139 4.29 4.94 7.64
N ALA A 140 5.49 5.15 7.09
CA ALA A 140 5.86 6.27 6.21
C ALA A 140 5.21 6.21 4.81
N GLU A 141 3.90 6.50 4.76
CA GLU A 141 3.06 6.43 3.56
C GLU A 141 2.46 7.78 3.15
N VAL A 142 2.30 7.99 1.83
CA VAL A 142 1.78 9.26 1.28
C VAL A 142 0.27 9.45 1.51
N TYR A 143 -0.46 8.37 1.78
CA TYR A 143 -1.91 8.38 1.96
C TYR A 143 -2.34 9.13 3.23
N ALA A 144 -1.56 9.05 4.31
CA ALA A 144 -1.86 9.75 5.58
C ALA A 144 -1.86 11.28 5.40
N ILE A 145 -0.82 11.83 4.80
CA ILE A 145 -0.72 13.27 4.55
C ILE A 145 -1.68 13.74 3.44
N SER A 146 -2.00 12.88 2.46
CA SER A 146 -3.04 13.15 1.47
C SER A 146 -4.40 13.37 2.14
N MET A 147 -4.76 12.51 3.11
CA MET A 147 -6.00 12.66 3.88
C MET A 147 -6.00 13.88 4.81
N PHE A 148 -4.84 14.29 5.33
CA PHE A 148 -4.70 15.55 6.07
C PHE A 148 -5.09 16.74 5.19
N PHE A 149 -4.56 16.82 3.96
CA PHE A 149 -4.94 17.90 3.04
C PHE A 149 -6.41 17.83 2.65
N ALA A 150 -6.92 16.64 2.32
CA ALA A 150 -8.33 16.46 1.93
C ALA A 150 -9.28 16.93 3.05
N SER A 151 -9.05 16.48 4.27
CA SER A 151 -9.88 16.85 5.42
C SER A 151 -9.74 18.34 5.79
N ALA A 152 -8.53 18.92 5.73
CA ALA A 152 -8.31 20.35 5.96
C ALA A 152 -9.05 21.21 4.93
N ILE A 153 -9.04 20.81 3.66
CA ILE A 153 -9.71 21.52 2.57
C ILE A 153 -11.24 21.42 2.71
N VAL A 154 -11.77 20.22 2.98
CA VAL A 154 -13.22 20.02 3.24
C VAL A 154 -13.66 20.86 4.45
N TRP A 155 -12.83 20.90 5.49
CA TRP A 155 -13.10 21.74 6.65
C TRP A 155 -13.09 23.24 6.31
N LEU A 156 -12.10 23.72 5.54
CA LEU A 156 -11.98 25.11 5.14
C LEU A 156 -13.12 25.56 4.23
N ILE A 157 -13.62 24.71 3.31
CA ILE A 157 -14.74 25.09 2.45
C ILE A 157 -16.04 25.23 3.26
N LEU A 158 -16.23 24.41 4.29
CA LEU A 158 -17.35 24.60 5.22
C LEU A 158 -17.20 25.87 6.08
N VAL A 159 -15.98 26.22 6.48
CA VAL A 159 -15.70 27.51 7.16
C VAL A 159 -15.97 28.69 6.22
N TRP A 160 -15.60 28.57 4.95
CA TRP A 160 -15.92 29.56 3.93
C TRP A 160 -17.44 29.68 3.76
N LEU A 161 -18.17 28.58 3.66
CA LEU A 161 -19.63 28.56 3.50
C LEU A 161 -20.34 29.36 4.60
N GLU A 162 -19.93 29.21 5.86
CA GLU A 162 -20.45 29.98 7.02
C GLU A 162 -20.14 31.48 6.97
N LYS A 163 -19.04 31.85 6.31
CA LYS A 163 -18.49 33.21 6.31
C LYS A 163 -18.60 33.90 4.96
N ALA A 164 -19.15 33.25 3.95
CA ALA A 164 -19.10 33.69 2.55
C ALA A 164 -19.63 35.12 2.36
N ASP A 165 -20.65 35.51 3.13
CA ASP A 165 -21.26 36.86 3.05
C ASP A 165 -20.49 37.93 3.86
N LYS A 166 -19.44 37.56 4.58
CA LYS A 166 -18.63 38.49 5.40
C LYS A 166 -17.46 39.04 4.57
N PRO A 167 -17.10 40.32 4.72
CA PRO A 167 -15.91 40.87 4.06
C PRO A 167 -14.65 40.07 4.41
N GLY A 168 -13.84 39.77 3.39
CA GLY A 168 -12.59 39.00 3.55
C GLY A 168 -12.81 37.50 3.73
N SER A 169 -13.94 36.95 3.28
CA SER A 169 -14.17 35.50 3.22
C SER A 169 -13.34 34.82 2.11
N GLU A 170 -12.95 35.58 1.09
CA GLU A 170 -12.19 35.13 -0.07
C GLU A 170 -10.85 34.49 0.32
N ARG A 171 -10.26 34.89 1.46
CA ARG A 171 -9.02 34.29 1.98
C ARG A 171 -9.11 32.78 2.20
N TYR A 172 -10.29 32.25 2.53
CA TYR A 172 -10.44 30.80 2.71
C TYR A 172 -10.33 30.07 1.37
N LEU A 173 -10.88 30.64 0.30
CA LEU A 173 -10.73 30.10 -1.06
C LEU A 173 -9.28 30.18 -1.54
N LEU A 174 -8.56 31.24 -1.18
CA LEU A 174 -7.13 31.37 -1.47
C LEU A 174 -6.28 30.33 -0.72
N ILE A 175 -6.55 30.11 0.57
CA ILE A 175 -5.87 29.06 1.35
C ILE A 175 -6.18 27.67 0.76
N ILE A 176 -7.45 27.41 0.41
CA ILE A 176 -7.84 26.15 -0.25
C ILE A 176 -7.04 25.97 -1.55
N ALA A 177 -6.94 27.02 -2.38
CA ALA A 177 -6.19 26.96 -3.63
C ALA A 177 -4.71 26.61 -3.40
N TYR A 178 -4.06 27.21 -2.39
CA TYR A 178 -2.68 26.86 -2.02
C TYR A 178 -2.56 25.40 -1.56
N LEU A 179 -3.46 24.94 -0.68
CA LEU A 179 -3.45 23.57 -0.17
C LEU A 179 -3.73 22.54 -1.27
N VAL A 180 -4.59 22.85 -2.24
CA VAL A 180 -4.82 22.01 -3.43
C VAL A 180 -3.51 21.84 -4.22
N GLY A 181 -2.77 22.94 -4.44
CA GLY A 181 -1.46 22.88 -5.10
C GLY A 181 -0.46 21.97 -4.37
N LEU A 182 -0.37 22.10 -3.05
CA LEU A 182 0.50 21.23 -2.23
C LEU A 182 0.04 19.77 -2.23
N ALA A 183 -1.27 19.53 -2.12
CA ALA A 183 -1.82 18.19 -2.06
C ALA A 183 -1.60 17.40 -3.36
N ILE A 184 -1.68 18.06 -4.52
CA ILE A 184 -1.34 17.45 -5.81
C ILE A 184 0.13 16.98 -5.81
N ALA A 185 1.02 17.74 -5.18
CA ALA A 185 2.44 17.39 -5.03
C ALA A 185 2.74 16.36 -3.92
N VAL A 186 1.71 15.79 -3.32
CA VAL A 186 1.78 14.60 -2.48
C VAL A 186 1.18 13.43 -3.25
N HIS A 187 -0.10 13.53 -3.63
CA HIS A 187 -0.82 12.44 -4.25
C HIS A 187 -2.01 12.95 -5.08
N LEU A 188 -2.23 12.38 -6.27
CA LEU A 188 -3.24 12.83 -7.23
C LEU A 188 -4.70 12.59 -6.78
N LEU A 189 -4.91 11.74 -5.78
CA LEU A 189 -6.23 11.44 -5.20
C LEU A 189 -6.97 12.70 -4.73
N MET A 190 -6.25 13.76 -4.34
CA MET A 190 -6.90 15.02 -3.92
C MET A 190 -7.71 15.69 -5.05
N ILE A 191 -7.36 15.48 -6.32
CA ILE A 191 -8.10 16.03 -7.46
C ILE A 191 -9.56 15.53 -7.44
N LEU A 192 -9.80 14.32 -6.92
CA LEU A 192 -11.13 13.69 -6.82
C LEU A 192 -12.07 14.41 -5.86
N ALA A 193 -11.56 15.18 -4.90
CA ALA A 193 -12.37 15.93 -3.95
C ALA A 193 -12.76 17.34 -4.47
N LEU A 194 -12.11 17.85 -5.52
CA LEU A 194 -12.42 19.17 -6.10
C LEU A 194 -13.88 19.31 -6.58
N PRO A 195 -14.48 18.32 -7.26
CA PRO A 195 -15.91 18.36 -7.61
C PRO A 195 -16.84 18.62 -6.42
N ALA A 196 -16.57 17.99 -5.27
CA ALA A 196 -17.37 18.18 -4.06
C ALA A 196 -17.24 19.61 -3.50
N ILE A 197 -16.04 20.21 -3.57
CA ILE A 197 -15.78 21.60 -3.17
C ILE A 197 -16.53 22.56 -4.09
N PHE A 198 -16.46 22.36 -5.41
CA PHE A 198 -17.17 23.18 -6.38
C PHE A 198 -18.69 23.11 -6.20
N LEU A 199 -19.22 21.95 -5.82
CA LEU A 199 -20.64 21.79 -5.51
C LEU A 199 -21.08 22.66 -4.31
N VAL A 200 -20.26 22.77 -3.26
CA VAL A 200 -20.53 23.66 -2.12
C VAL A 200 -20.56 25.13 -2.55
N ILE A 201 -19.59 25.54 -3.38
CA ILE A 201 -19.54 26.90 -3.94
C ILE A 201 -20.78 27.17 -4.79
N PHE A 202 -21.17 26.22 -5.64
CA PHE A 202 -22.35 26.29 -6.49
C PHE A 202 -23.62 26.51 -5.68
N PHE A 203 -23.87 25.69 -4.66
CA PHE A 203 -25.05 25.83 -3.81
C PHE A 203 -25.09 27.17 -3.07
N LYS A 204 -23.96 27.65 -2.54
CA LYS A 204 -23.91 28.96 -1.85
C LYS A 204 -24.34 30.11 -2.75
N TYR A 205 -23.89 30.08 -4.00
CA TYR A 205 -24.16 31.13 -4.95
C TYR A 205 -25.61 31.04 -5.50
N LEU A 206 -26.15 29.85 -5.69
CA LEU A 206 -27.55 29.66 -6.09
C LEU A 206 -28.56 30.29 -5.11
N ASP A 207 -28.25 30.35 -3.82
CA ASP A 207 -29.14 30.93 -2.80
C ASP A 207 -29.12 32.47 -2.75
N SER A 208 -28.26 33.13 -3.52
CA SER A 208 -28.24 34.60 -3.58
C SER A 208 -29.42 35.15 -4.41
N HIS A 209 -30.00 36.28 -3.97
CA HIS A 209 -31.24 36.89 -4.48
C HIS A 209 -31.26 37.26 -5.99
N ASN A 210 -30.18 37.04 -6.74
CA ASN A 210 -30.11 37.36 -8.16
C ASN A 210 -29.43 36.22 -8.96
N ARG A 211 -30.17 35.12 -9.17
CA ARG A 211 -29.69 33.88 -9.81
C ARG A 211 -29.02 34.11 -11.16
N ALA A 212 -29.50 35.05 -11.97
CA ALA A 212 -28.92 35.36 -13.28
C ALA A 212 -27.54 36.04 -13.19
N VAL A 213 -27.36 36.96 -12.24
CA VAL A 213 -26.05 37.62 -11.98
C VAL A 213 -25.08 36.65 -11.35
N THR A 214 -25.58 35.80 -10.45
CA THR A 214 -24.76 34.83 -9.73
C THR A 214 -24.34 33.66 -10.60
N PHE A 215 -25.20 33.22 -11.52
CA PHE A 215 -24.83 32.26 -12.55
C PHE A 215 -23.84 32.86 -13.55
N LYS A 216 -23.99 34.12 -13.97
CA LYS A 216 -22.95 34.80 -14.76
C LYS A 216 -21.61 34.81 -14.04
N LYS A 217 -21.56 35.06 -12.72
CA LYS A 217 -20.34 34.98 -11.92
C LYS A 217 -19.78 33.54 -11.86
N PHE A 218 -20.64 32.55 -11.64
CA PHE A 218 -20.26 31.14 -11.59
C PHE A 218 -19.77 30.57 -12.93
N ALA A 219 -20.49 30.85 -14.01
CA ALA A 219 -20.08 30.56 -15.39
C ALA A 219 -18.82 31.34 -15.79
N THR A 220 -18.56 32.51 -15.19
CA THR A 220 -17.27 33.19 -15.34
C THR A 220 -16.17 32.49 -14.55
N TYR A 221 -16.44 32.00 -13.34
CA TYR A 221 -15.45 31.23 -12.56
C TYR A 221 -15.11 29.89 -13.21
N ILE A 222 -16.12 29.12 -13.62
CA ILE A 222 -15.96 27.90 -14.41
C ILE A 222 -15.37 28.22 -15.77
N GLY A 223 -15.84 29.28 -16.44
CA GLY A 223 -15.34 29.70 -17.74
C GLY A 223 -13.89 30.16 -17.71
N VAL A 224 -13.43 30.83 -16.66
CA VAL A 224 -12.02 31.18 -16.44
C VAL A 224 -11.23 29.95 -16.03
N SER A 225 -11.77 29.06 -15.19
CA SER A 225 -11.10 27.79 -14.82
C SER A 225 -10.95 26.86 -16.02
N LEU A 226 -11.97 26.82 -16.88
CA LEU A 226 -11.97 26.14 -18.16
C LEU A 226 -11.15 26.90 -19.19
N LEU A 227 -11.08 28.23 -19.19
CA LEU A 227 -10.17 29.00 -20.06
C LEU A 227 -8.73 28.77 -19.65
N VAL A 228 -8.43 28.63 -18.36
CA VAL A 228 -7.12 28.23 -17.85
C VAL A 228 -6.84 26.79 -18.28
N ALA A 229 -7.79 25.87 -18.10
CA ALA A 229 -7.67 24.50 -18.60
C ALA A 229 -7.55 24.45 -20.13
N ILE A 230 -8.25 25.31 -20.86
CA ILE A 230 -8.28 25.40 -22.32
C ILE A 230 -7.04 26.11 -22.84
N VAL A 231 -6.47 27.11 -22.17
CA VAL A 231 -5.19 27.71 -22.55
C VAL A 231 -4.07 26.71 -22.30
N VAL A 232 -4.16 25.94 -21.21
CA VAL A 232 -3.32 24.76 -20.95
C VAL A 232 -3.51 23.67 -22.03
N LEU A 233 -4.75 23.40 -22.48
CA LEU A 233 -5.04 22.39 -23.51
C LEU A 233 -4.76 22.89 -24.95
N ALA A 234 -4.93 24.18 -25.22
CA ALA A 234 -4.84 24.84 -26.52
C ALA A 234 -3.40 25.17 -26.87
N VAL A 235 -2.58 25.54 -25.90
CA VAL A 235 -1.14 25.64 -26.13
C VAL A 235 -0.52 24.23 -26.32
N GLY A 236 -1.25 23.16 -25.97
CA GLY A 236 -0.96 21.76 -26.31
C GLY A 236 -1.49 21.29 -27.68
N LEU A 237 -2.07 22.17 -28.50
CA LEU A 237 -2.69 21.85 -29.82
C LEU A 237 -1.71 21.26 -30.86
N SER A 238 -0.43 21.13 -30.57
CA SER A 238 0.53 20.43 -31.43
C SER A 238 0.52 18.91 -31.30
N ALA A 239 -0.20 18.31 -30.33
CA ALA A 239 -0.12 16.88 -30.02
C ALA A 239 -1.47 16.13 -30.05
N GLY A 240 -2.03 15.92 -31.25
CA GLY A 240 -2.58 14.62 -31.64
C GLY A 240 -3.91 14.10 -31.06
N ILE A 241 -4.77 14.89 -30.40
CA ILE A 241 -6.15 14.46 -30.04
C ILE A 241 -7.19 15.28 -30.79
N SER A 242 -8.28 14.60 -31.21
CA SER A 242 -9.31 15.19 -32.05
C SER A 242 -9.97 16.40 -31.37
N LEU A 243 -9.91 17.54 -32.05
CA LEU A 243 -10.61 18.79 -31.75
C LEU A 243 -12.10 18.57 -31.37
N LYS A 244 -12.69 17.47 -31.84
CA LYS A 244 -14.08 17.07 -31.62
C LYS A 244 -14.44 16.82 -30.14
N ILE A 245 -13.58 16.18 -29.35
CA ILE A 245 -13.87 15.90 -27.92
C ILE A 245 -13.84 17.21 -27.10
N ASN A 246 -12.87 18.07 -27.38
CA ASN A 246 -12.75 19.38 -26.72
C ASN A 246 -13.94 20.30 -27.10
N LEU A 247 -14.38 20.27 -28.36
CA LEU A 247 -15.57 20.99 -28.82
C LEU A 247 -16.87 20.43 -28.20
N VAL A 248 -16.93 19.13 -27.88
CA VAL A 248 -18.05 18.53 -27.15
C VAL A 248 -18.06 19.00 -25.70
N ILE A 249 -16.91 19.06 -25.02
CA ILE A 249 -16.82 19.57 -23.64
C ILE A 249 -17.22 21.05 -23.59
N ILE A 250 -16.66 21.87 -24.50
CA ILE A 250 -17.03 23.28 -24.65
C ILE A 250 -18.51 23.41 -25.00
N GLY A 251 -19.03 22.57 -25.90
CA GLY A 251 -20.42 22.52 -26.28
C GLY A 251 -21.34 22.18 -25.10
N VAL A 252 -21.01 21.17 -24.29
CA VAL A 252 -21.78 20.77 -23.11
C VAL A 252 -21.79 21.88 -22.06
N VAL A 253 -20.64 22.54 -21.83
CA VAL A 253 -20.55 23.68 -20.91
C VAL A 253 -21.33 24.88 -21.42
N LEU A 254 -21.24 25.20 -22.72
CA LEU A 254 -21.98 26.31 -23.33
C LEU A 254 -23.49 26.02 -23.42
N ILE A 255 -23.89 24.78 -23.68
CA ILE A 255 -25.30 24.33 -23.65
C ILE A 255 -25.84 24.39 -22.23
N ALA A 256 -25.04 23.98 -21.23
CA ALA A 256 -25.37 24.18 -19.84
C ALA A 256 -25.59 25.68 -19.58
N ILE A 257 -24.62 26.53 -19.92
CA ILE A 257 -24.69 27.99 -19.75
C ILE A 257 -25.93 28.59 -20.44
N GLY A 258 -26.23 28.17 -21.66
CA GLY A 258 -27.39 28.60 -22.44
C GLY A 258 -28.72 28.20 -21.79
N TYR A 259 -28.88 26.93 -21.42
CA TYR A 259 -30.10 26.42 -20.79
C TYR A 259 -30.34 27.07 -19.42
N PHE A 260 -29.30 27.24 -18.62
CA PHE A 260 -29.37 27.86 -17.29
C PHE A 260 -29.69 29.35 -17.29
N SER A 261 -29.24 30.08 -18.32
CA SER A 261 -29.59 31.49 -18.49
C SER A 261 -31.05 31.72 -18.90
N SER A 262 -31.77 30.65 -19.29
CA SER A 262 -33.14 30.70 -19.80
C SER A 262 -34.22 30.33 -18.78
N ASP A 263 -33.87 29.66 -17.67
CA ASP A 263 -34.85 29.18 -16.69
C ASP A 263 -35.24 30.28 -15.69
N LYS A 264 -36.51 30.71 -15.74
CA LYS A 264 -37.06 31.79 -14.91
C LYS A 264 -37.74 31.31 -13.62
N LYS A 265 -37.70 30.00 -13.31
CA LYS A 265 -38.43 29.45 -12.15
C LYS A 265 -37.62 29.44 -10.86
N ASP A 266 -38.32 29.70 -9.74
CA ASP A 266 -37.76 29.88 -8.39
C ASP A 266 -37.38 28.57 -7.67
N GLU A 267 -37.53 27.40 -8.28
CA GLU A 267 -37.07 26.12 -7.71
C GLU A 267 -35.87 25.57 -8.50
N ILE A 268 -34.85 25.06 -7.79
CA ILE A 268 -33.78 24.29 -8.42
C ILE A 268 -34.42 23.00 -8.94
N SER A 269 -34.69 22.92 -10.24
CA SER A 269 -35.18 21.67 -10.81
C SER A 269 -34.10 20.60 -10.69
N PHE A 270 -34.49 19.36 -10.37
CA PHE A 270 -33.55 18.22 -10.30
C PHE A 270 -32.64 18.12 -11.55
N ARG A 271 -33.15 18.57 -12.72
CA ARG A 271 -32.42 18.66 -13.98
C ARG A 271 -31.19 19.56 -13.89
N ILE A 272 -31.30 20.73 -13.24
CA ILE A 272 -30.21 21.69 -13.03
C ILE A 272 -29.08 21.04 -12.23
N TYR A 273 -29.44 20.37 -11.15
CA TYR A 273 -28.48 19.69 -10.29
C TYR A 273 -27.76 18.55 -11.05
N MET A 274 -28.50 17.75 -11.82
CA MET A 274 -27.91 16.71 -12.66
C MET A 274 -26.97 17.27 -13.72
N LEU A 275 -27.31 18.40 -14.35
CA LEU A 275 -26.48 19.03 -15.37
C LEU A 275 -25.18 19.59 -14.78
N PHE A 276 -25.22 20.11 -13.54
CA PHE A 276 -24.02 20.49 -12.79
C PHE A 276 -23.13 19.28 -12.45
N LEU A 277 -23.73 18.18 -11.99
CA LEU A 277 -22.97 16.95 -11.71
C LEU A 277 -22.28 16.42 -12.96
N VAL A 278 -23.01 16.35 -14.08
CA VAL A 278 -22.46 15.91 -15.37
C VAL A 278 -21.37 16.86 -15.84
N SER A 279 -21.57 18.18 -15.79
CA SER A 279 -20.55 19.14 -16.23
C SER A 279 -19.30 19.11 -15.35
N THR A 280 -19.45 18.90 -14.04
CA THR A 280 -18.33 18.76 -13.11
C THR A 280 -17.59 17.45 -13.32
N ALA A 281 -18.31 16.35 -13.58
CA ALA A 281 -17.70 15.06 -13.92
C ALA A 281 -16.93 15.12 -15.25
N VAL A 282 -17.50 15.78 -16.26
CA VAL A 282 -16.84 16.01 -17.56
C VAL A 282 -15.63 16.93 -17.41
N ALA A 283 -15.75 18.03 -16.65
CA ALA A 283 -14.63 18.91 -16.36
C ALA A 283 -13.52 18.17 -15.60
N PHE A 284 -13.86 17.35 -14.63
CA PHE A 284 -12.92 16.51 -13.90
C PHE A 284 -12.19 15.53 -14.84
N ALA A 285 -12.92 14.82 -15.71
CA ALA A 285 -12.36 13.92 -16.72
C ALA A 285 -11.42 14.64 -17.70
N ALA A 286 -11.58 15.95 -17.90
CA ALA A 286 -10.70 16.77 -18.72
C ALA A 286 -9.51 17.37 -17.93
N ILE A 287 -9.73 17.80 -16.68
CA ILE A 287 -8.71 18.39 -15.80
C ILE A 287 -7.62 17.39 -15.48
N TYR A 288 -7.97 16.11 -15.28
CA TYR A 288 -7.00 15.09 -14.92
C TYR A 288 -5.93 14.88 -16.02
N PRO A 289 -6.28 14.54 -17.29
CA PRO A 289 -5.31 14.53 -18.39
C PRO A 289 -4.69 15.92 -18.63
N GLY A 290 -5.50 16.98 -18.50
CA GLY A 290 -5.10 18.40 -18.51
C GLY A 290 -3.83 18.68 -17.72
N THR A 291 -3.91 18.40 -16.43
CA THR A 291 -2.92 18.80 -15.42
C THR A 291 -1.76 17.81 -15.37
N VAL A 292 -2.05 16.51 -15.46
CA VAL A 292 -1.05 15.46 -15.28
C VAL A 292 -0.27 15.20 -16.58
N GLN A 293 -0.92 15.22 -17.73
CA GLN A 293 -0.30 14.81 -19.00
C GLN A 293 0.08 16.00 -19.88
N TYR A 294 -0.80 16.98 -20.04
CA TYR A 294 -0.57 18.06 -21.01
C TYR A 294 0.30 19.20 -20.48
N ILE A 295 0.14 19.64 -19.22
CA ILE A 295 1.00 20.69 -18.64
C ILE A 295 2.49 20.32 -18.75
N PRO A 296 2.92 19.11 -18.33
CA PRO A 296 4.32 18.72 -18.48
C PRO A 296 4.75 18.66 -19.95
N ARG A 297 3.93 18.10 -20.86
CA ARG A 297 4.28 17.98 -22.29
C ARG A 297 4.50 19.34 -22.94
N LEU A 298 3.70 20.31 -22.54
CA LEU A 298 3.72 21.68 -23.02
C LEU A 298 4.92 22.46 -22.49
N ALA A 299 5.26 22.27 -21.20
CA ALA A 299 6.53 22.74 -20.66
C ALA A 299 7.73 22.13 -21.42
N GLY A 300 7.61 20.89 -21.87
CA GLY A 300 8.66 20.21 -22.64
C GLY A 300 8.82 20.73 -24.06
N ALA A 301 7.71 21.08 -24.72
CA ALA A 301 7.74 21.63 -26.06
C ALA A 301 8.20 23.10 -26.11
N LEU A 302 7.91 23.90 -25.08
CA LEU A 302 8.08 25.35 -25.10
C LEU A 302 9.18 25.89 -24.17
N GLY A 303 9.76 25.04 -23.32
CA GLY A 303 10.82 25.40 -22.38
C GLY A 303 10.34 26.25 -21.19
N TYR A 304 11.24 26.47 -20.23
CA TYR A 304 10.95 27.17 -18.96
C TYR A 304 10.48 28.62 -19.14
N TRP A 305 10.84 29.26 -20.25
CA TRP A 305 10.43 30.63 -20.56
C TRP A 305 8.92 30.79 -20.66
N VAL A 306 8.20 29.77 -21.13
CA VAL A 306 6.74 29.83 -21.18
C VAL A 306 6.11 29.75 -19.80
N LEU A 307 6.66 28.96 -18.88
CA LEU A 307 6.22 28.98 -17.48
C LEU A 307 6.42 30.36 -16.85
N LEU A 308 7.56 31.00 -17.10
CA LEU A 308 7.82 32.37 -16.63
C LEU A 308 6.83 33.37 -17.26
N LEU A 309 6.57 33.28 -18.57
CA LEU A 309 5.59 34.13 -19.24
C LEU A 309 4.17 33.93 -18.71
N VAL A 310 3.76 32.69 -18.40
CA VAL A 310 2.46 32.39 -17.78
C VAL A 310 2.38 33.03 -16.40
N ILE A 311 3.43 32.91 -15.56
CA ILE A 311 3.47 33.55 -14.25
C ILE A 311 3.39 35.08 -14.39
N LEU A 312 4.18 35.67 -15.30
CA LEU A 312 4.14 37.12 -15.58
C LEU A 312 2.77 37.57 -16.11
N ALA A 313 2.12 36.78 -16.98
CA ALA A 313 0.79 37.06 -17.49
C ALA A 313 -0.27 36.97 -16.38
N VAL A 314 -0.18 36.00 -15.48
CA VAL A 314 -1.05 35.90 -14.30
C VAL A 314 -0.85 37.11 -13.38
N LEU A 315 0.39 37.51 -13.10
CA LEU A 315 0.71 38.69 -12.29
C LEU A 315 0.20 39.98 -12.94
N ALA A 316 0.40 40.15 -14.25
CA ALA A 316 -0.13 41.28 -15.01
C ALA A 316 -1.67 41.29 -15.00
N GLY A 317 -2.30 40.12 -15.16
CA GLY A 317 -3.75 39.95 -15.05
C GLY A 317 -4.29 40.31 -13.66
N ILE A 318 -3.57 39.95 -12.59
CA ILE A 318 -3.90 40.36 -11.22
C ILE A 318 -3.83 41.89 -11.10
N TYR A 319 -2.74 42.50 -11.55
CA TYR A 319 -2.58 43.95 -11.51
C TYR A 319 -3.68 44.69 -12.31
N LEU A 320 -3.96 44.25 -13.54
CA LEU A 320 -5.00 44.83 -14.38
C LEU A 320 -6.40 44.62 -13.80
N SER A 321 -6.69 43.45 -13.23
CA SER A 321 -7.98 43.18 -12.59
C SER A 321 -8.20 44.00 -11.32
N LEU A 322 -7.14 44.21 -10.52
CA LEU A 322 -7.17 45.10 -9.35
C LEU A 322 -7.41 46.55 -9.78
N LYS A 323 -6.67 47.04 -10.77
CA LYS A 323 -6.81 48.40 -11.32
C LYS A 323 -8.22 48.68 -11.83
N ASN A 324 -8.86 47.69 -12.46
CA ASN A 324 -10.22 47.79 -13.01
C ASN A 324 -11.33 47.31 -12.05
N ASN A 325 -11.00 46.96 -10.80
CA ASN A 325 -11.94 46.49 -9.77
C ASN A 325 -12.73 45.20 -10.16
N TYR A 326 -12.14 44.33 -10.96
CA TYR A 326 -12.70 43.02 -11.36
C TYR A 326 -12.45 41.96 -10.29
N LYS A 327 -13.12 42.09 -9.12
CA LYS A 327 -12.89 41.27 -7.92
C LYS A 327 -12.89 39.76 -8.15
N VAL A 328 -13.84 39.27 -8.97
CA VAL A 328 -13.99 37.86 -9.36
C VAL A 328 -12.74 37.36 -10.08
N LEU A 329 -12.27 38.13 -11.07
CA LEU A 329 -11.10 37.79 -11.88
C LEU A 329 -9.83 37.85 -11.02
N THR A 330 -9.69 38.86 -10.17
CA THR A 330 -8.57 38.97 -9.22
C THR A 330 -8.50 37.74 -8.33
N LEU A 331 -9.62 37.34 -7.72
CA LEU A 331 -9.68 36.17 -6.85
C LEU A 331 -9.28 34.89 -7.59
N SER A 332 -9.80 34.68 -8.81
CA SER A 332 -9.46 33.52 -9.64
C SER A 332 -7.97 33.47 -9.98
N LEU A 333 -7.39 34.60 -10.39
CA LEU A 333 -5.97 34.66 -10.76
C LEU A 333 -5.05 34.51 -9.55
N MET A 334 -5.44 35.05 -8.38
CA MET A 334 -4.72 34.82 -7.13
C MET A 334 -4.79 33.35 -6.69
N ALA A 335 -5.96 32.71 -6.81
CA ALA A 335 -6.11 31.29 -6.53
C ALA A 335 -5.22 30.45 -7.46
N LEU A 336 -5.20 30.77 -8.76
CA LEU A 336 -4.32 30.13 -9.73
C LEU A 336 -2.83 30.29 -9.35
N LEU A 337 -2.41 31.50 -8.99
CA LEU A 337 -1.04 31.76 -8.53
C LEU A 337 -0.68 30.90 -7.31
N LEU A 338 -1.59 30.75 -6.35
CA LEU A 338 -1.37 29.94 -5.16
C LEU A 338 -1.34 28.44 -5.46
N ILE A 339 -2.17 27.94 -6.38
CA ILE A 339 -2.07 26.55 -6.86
C ILE A 339 -0.71 26.31 -7.50
N ILE A 340 -0.27 27.19 -8.40
CA ILE A 340 1.05 27.12 -9.05
C ILE A 340 2.17 27.15 -7.99
N THR A 341 2.02 28.00 -6.97
CA THR A 341 3.00 28.10 -5.87
C THR A 341 3.08 26.78 -5.08
N GLY A 342 1.96 26.14 -4.74
CA GLY A 342 1.97 24.83 -4.08
C GLY A 342 2.55 23.72 -4.98
N TYR A 343 2.14 23.70 -6.25
CA TYR A 343 2.62 22.75 -7.26
C TYR A 343 4.11 22.92 -7.58
N SER A 344 4.69 24.09 -7.33
CA SER A 344 6.11 24.37 -7.58
C SER A 344 7.07 23.44 -6.83
N THR A 345 6.62 22.74 -5.80
CA THR A 345 7.39 21.70 -5.12
C THR A 345 7.84 20.57 -6.06
N TYR A 346 7.13 20.31 -7.17
CA TYR A 346 7.59 19.40 -8.24
C TYR A 346 8.91 19.80 -8.89
N THR A 347 9.33 21.06 -8.78
CA THR A 347 10.65 21.49 -9.25
C THR A 347 11.78 20.78 -8.49
N MET A 348 11.53 20.31 -7.26
CA MET A 348 12.48 19.51 -6.49
C MET A 348 12.90 18.26 -7.26
N ILE A 349 11.95 17.57 -7.92
CA ILE A 349 12.26 16.35 -8.68
C ILE A 349 13.26 16.65 -9.79
N TYR A 350 12.95 17.64 -10.62
CA TYR A 350 13.81 18.05 -11.72
C TYR A 350 15.20 18.51 -11.25
N ILE A 351 15.25 19.34 -10.21
CA ILE A 351 16.51 19.86 -9.66
C ILE A 351 17.35 18.73 -9.05
N ARG A 352 16.72 17.82 -8.31
CA ARG A 352 17.44 16.74 -7.62
C ARG A 352 17.90 15.67 -8.58
N SER A 353 17.10 15.28 -9.57
CA SER A 353 17.52 14.32 -10.61
C SER A 353 18.76 14.82 -11.37
N ASN A 354 18.83 16.11 -11.74
CA ASN A 354 20.03 16.73 -12.35
C ASN A 354 21.29 16.72 -11.46
N LEU A 355 21.21 16.25 -10.22
CA LEU A 355 22.35 16.07 -9.31
C LEU A 355 22.70 14.59 -9.12
N ASP A 356 22.14 13.69 -9.92
CA ASP A 356 22.37 12.24 -9.92
C ASP A 356 22.27 11.62 -8.50
N PRO A 357 21.11 11.72 -7.82
CA PRO A 357 20.96 11.12 -6.49
C PRO A 357 21.03 9.59 -6.59
N ALA A 358 21.43 8.92 -5.51
CA ALA A 358 21.63 7.47 -5.53
C ALA A 358 20.36 6.67 -5.88
N VAL A 359 19.20 7.18 -5.45
CA VAL A 359 17.88 6.73 -5.91
C VAL A 359 17.31 7.83 -6.81
N ASP A 360 17.23 7.56 -8.11
CA ASP A 360 16.76 8.49 -9.14
C ASP A 360 15.81 7.80 -10.13
N GLU A 361 14.63 7.38 -9.65
CA GLU A 361 13.71 6.63 -10.49
C GLU A 361 13.27 7.43 -11.71
N ASN A 362 13.38 6.80 -12.88
CA ASN A 362 13.08 7.32 -14.22
C ASN A 362 13.97 8.44 -14.75
N ASP A 363 14.96 8.92 -13.99
CA ASP A 363 15.90 9.95 -14.45
C ASP A 363 15.16 11.16 -15.10
N PRO A 364 14.27 11.86 -14.36
CA PRO A 364 13.51 13.00 -14.87
C PRO A 364 14.33 14.29 -15.03
N GLU A 365 15.59 14.19 -15.46
CA GLU A 365 16.53 15.32 -15.67
C GLU A 365 16.10 16.27 -16.78
N THR A 366 15.39 15.75 -17.77
CA THR A 366 14.89 16.52 -18.92
C THR A 366 13.39 16.72 -18.79
N ILE A 367 12.84 17.74 -19.44
CA ILE A 367 11.39 17.92 -19.39
C ILE A 367 10.65 16.72 -20.01
N LYS A 368 11.21 16.08 -21.05
CA LYS A 368 10.67 14.84 -21.61
C LYS A 368 10.69 13.70 -20.58
N GLY A 369 11.79 13.56 -19.83
CA GLY A 369 11.89 12.60 -18.72
C GLY A 369 10.87 12.88 -17.63
N MET A 370 10.76 14.12 -17.18
CA MET A 370 9.76 14.57 -16.18
C MET A 370 8.32 14.28 -16.63
N VAL A 371 8.00 14.50 -17.90
CA VAL A 371 6.70 14.13 -18.48
C VAL A 371 6.46 12.63 -18.40
N SER A 372 7.44 11.84 -18.84
CA SER A 372 7.36 10.39 -18.88
C SER A 372 7.16 9.81 -17.48
N TYR A 373 7.90 10.36 -16.51
CA TYR A 373 7.81 10.06 -15.08
C TYR A 373 6.41 10.36 -14.53
N LEU A 374 5.92 11.60 -14.67
CA LEU A 374 4.59 11.98 -14.17
C LEU A 374 3.45 11.19 -14.83
N ASN A 375 3.62 10.83 -16.11
CA ASN A 375 2.66 10.01 -16.84
C ASN A 375 2.75 8.52 -16.54
N ARG A 376 3.76 8.09 -15.76
CA ARG A 376 3.96 6.68 -15.42
C ARG A 376 4.13 5.78 -16.66
N GLU A 377 4.73 6.31 -17.73
CA GLU A 377 4.83 5.62 -19.03
C GLU A 377 5.59 4.27 -18.92
N GLN A 378 6.48 4.14 -17.93
CA GLN A 378 7.21 2.90 -17.67
C GLN A 378 6.35 1.69 -17.31
N TYR A 379 5.15 1.89 -16.77
CA TYR A 379 4.23 0.79 -16.42
C TYR A 379 3.23 0.47 -17.55
N GLY A 380 3.31 1.18 -18.68
CA GLY A 380 2.40 1.02 -19.81
C GLY A 380 1.01 1.61 -19.60
N THR A 381 0.11 1.35 -20.56
CA THR A 381 -1.25 1.92 -20.62
C THR A 381 -2.33 0.85 -20.65
N TRP A 382 -3.36 1.07 -19.82
CA TRP A 382 -4.55 0.23 -19.76
C TRP A 382 -5.72 0.93 -20.46
N GLY A 383 -6.49 0.18 -21.25
CA GLY A 383 -7.78 0.64 -21.77
C GLY A 383 -8.82 0.70 -20.66
N THR A 384 -9.63 1.76 -20.61
CA THR A 384 -10.78 1.84 -19.68
C THR A 384 -11.90 0.89 -20.12
N LEU A 385 -12.18 0.82 -21.43
CA LEU A 385 -13.05 -0.14 -22.10
C LEU A 385 -12.55 -0.34 -23.56
N PRO A 386 -12.19 -1.57 -24.01
CA PRO A 386 -12.10 -2.80 -23.23
C PRO A 386 -11.04 -2.70 -22.12
N ARG A 387 -11.33 -3.29 -20.95
CA ARG A 387 -10.46 -3.30 -19.75
C ARG A 387 -9.23 -4.20 -19.95
N ARG A 388 -8.28 -3.82 -20.81
CA ARG A 388 -7.08 -4.60 -21.16
C ARG A 388 -5.82 -3.75 -21.33
N TYR A 389 -4.65 -4.38 -21.27
CA TYR A 389 -3.38 -3.76 -21.65
C TYR A 389 -3.37 -3.39 -23.14
N GLN A 390 -2.85 -2.22 -23.50
CA GLN A 390 -2.75 -1.83 -24.90
C GLN A 390 -1.61 -2.59 -25.59
N GLY A 391 -1.93 -3.37 -26.63
CA GLY A 391 -0.94 -3.99 -27.51
C GLY A 391 -0.45 -5.39 -27.11
N LEU A 392 -0.99 -6.01 -26.07
CA LEU A 392 -0.69 -7.41 -25.69
C LEU A 392 -1.93 -8.31 -25.84
N PRO A 393 -1.79 -9.56 -26.31
CA PRO A 393 -2.84 -10.57 -26.20
C PRO A 393 -3.10 -10.89 -24.71
N PRO A 394 -4.33 -11.29 -24.33
CA PRO A 394 -4.72 -11.45 -22.94
C PRO A 394 -3.93 -12.61 -22.30
N ASP A 395 -2.89 -12.29 -21.55
CA ASP A 395 -2.29 -13.26 -20.65
C ASP A 395 -3.21 -13.47 -19.44
N TRP A 396 -3.12 -14.66 -18.88
CA TRP A 396 -3.50 -15.09 -17.52
C TRP A 396 -4.97 -15.01 -17.05
N GLN A 397 -5.84 -14.12 -17.55
CA GLN A 397 -7.20 -14.01 -17.00
C GLN A 397 -8.21 -15.10 -17.40
N PHE A 398 -7.90 -16.02 -18.34
CA PHE A 398 -8.87 -17.03 -18.77
C PHE A 398 -8.22 -18.36 -19.15
N GLN A 399 -7.64 -19.06 -18.17
CA GLN A 399 -7.48 -20.52 -18.25
C GLN A 399 -8.71 -21.21 -17.66
N TYR A 400 -9.89 -21.08 -18.26
CA TYR A 400 -10.96 -22.08 -18.12
C TYR A 400 -11.82 -22.07 -19.39
N GLU A 401 -11.74 -23.21 -20.09
CA GLU A 401 -12.59 -23.72 -21.17
C GLU A 401 -12.90 -22.84 -22.40
N ASN A 402 -12.48 -23.38 -23.55
CA ASN A 402 -12.75 -22.98 -24.94
C ASN A 402 -11.83 -21.92 -25.57
N LYS A 403 -10.81 -22.46 -26.27
CA LYS A 403 -9.84 -21.81 -27.17
C LYS A 403 -10.42 -21.16 -28.44
N THR A 404 -11.71 -20.78 -28.48
CA THR A 404 -12.35 -20.24 -29.69
C THR A 404 -12.94 -18.84 -29.58
N ASP A 405 -12.95 -18.21 -28.40
CA ASP A 405 -13.58 -16.89 -28.26
C ASP A 405 -12.55 -15.78 -28.06
N ASN A 406 -12.40 -14.95 -29.09
CA ASN A 406 -11.63 -13.70 -29.09
C ASN A 406 -12.16 -12.73 -28.02
N TYR A 407 -11.60 -12.81 -26.80
CA TYR A 407 -11.82 -11.80 -25.75
C TYR A 407 -11.40 -10.39 -26.20
N GLU A 408 -10.50 -10.31 -27.18
CA GLU A 408 -10.05 -9.08 -27.83
C GLU A 408 -11.18 -8.29 -28.52
N THR A 409 -12.32 -8.94 -28.78
CA THR A 409 -13.47 -8.33 -29.45
C THR A 409 -14.78 -8.57 -28.67
N TYR A 410 -15.13 -7.59 -27.82
CA TYR A 410 -16.53 -7.15 -27.64
C TYR A 410 -17.52 -7.97 -26.76
N ASN A 411 -17.09 -8.85 -25.84
CA ASN A 411 -18.05 -9.40 -24.86
C ASN A 411 -18.25 -8.43 -23.67
N PHE A 412 -19.03 -7.37 -23.90
CA PHE A 412 -19.38 -6.36 -22.90
C PHE A 412 -19.94 -6.98 -21.62
N SER A 413 -20.70 -8.09 -21.73
CA SER A 413 -21.23 -8.83 -20.57
C SER A 413 -20.11 -9.34 -19.66
N LYS A 414 -19.08 -10.01 -20.21
CA LYS A 414 -17.92 -10.47 -19.43
C LYS A 414 -17.15 -9.32 -18.79
N GLN A 415 -16.98 -8.19 -19.49
CA GLN A 415 -16.31 -7.00 -18.91
C GLN A 415 -17.12 -6.36 -17.78
N MET A 416 -18.45 -6.33 -17.89
CA MET A 416 -19.32 -5.84 -16.82
C MET A 416 -19.36 -6.82 -15.64
N GLN A 417 -19.33 -8.13 -15.90
CA GLN A 417 -19.18 -9.15 -14.85
C GLN A 417 -17.86 -9.01 -14.11
N PHE A 418 -16.74 -8.81 -14.81
CA PHE A 418 -15.43 -8.55 -14.17
C PHE A 418 -15.45 -7.26 -13.32
N LEU A 419 -15.98 -6.16 -13.87
CA LEU A 419 -16.16 -4.91 -13.13
C LEU A 419 -17.00 -5.12 -11.87
N TRP A 420 -18.12 -5.84 -11.97
CA TRP A 420 -19.03 -6.04 -10.85
C TRP A 420 -18.45 -6.99 -9.81
N ASN A 421 -18.04 -8.19 -10.21
CA ASN A 421 -17.64 -9.26 -9.30
C ASN A 421 -16.25 -9.02 -8.70
N TYR A 422 -15.28 -8.68 -9.53
CA TYR A 422 -13.91 -8.48 -9.07
C TYR A 422 -13.71 -7.05 -8.58
N GLN A 423 -13.85 -6.05 -9.46
CA GLN A 423 -13.42 -4.69 -9.14
C GLN A 423 -14.35 -3.98 -8.14
N LEU A 424 -15.67 -4.20 -8.20
CA LEU A 424 -16.62 -3.59 -7.25
C LEU A 424 -16.83 -4.47 -6.02
N ASN A 425 -17.20 -5.74 -6.16
CA ASN A 425 -17.51 -6.58 -5.00
C ASN A 425 -16.25 -7.02 -4.24
N LYS A 426 -15.28 -7.66 -4.91
CA LYS A 426 -14.06 -8.17 -4.25
C LYS A 426 -13.08 -7.06 -3.88
N MET A 427 -12.86 -6.06 -4.72
CA MET A 427 -11.95 -4.96 -4.37
C MET A 427 -12.70 -3.94 -3.50
N TYR A 428 -13.64 -3.17 -4.05
CA TYR A 428 -14.19 -2.03 -3.31
C TYR A 428 -15.08 -2.39 -2.10
N TRP A 429 -16.15 -3.17 -2.28
CA TRP A 429 -17.14 -3.42 -1.22
C TRP A 429 -16.60 -4.29 -0.10
N ARG A 430 -15.73 -5.28 -0.40
CA ARG A 430 -15.01 -6.05 0.62
C ARG A 430 -14.18 -5.13 1.51
N TYR A 431 -13.32 -4.29 0.92
CA TYR A 431 -12.49 -3.38 1.71
C TYR A 431 -13.31 -2.34 2.46
N PHE A 432 -14.38 -1.83 1.86
CA PHE A 432 -15.32 -0.96 2.58
C PHE A 432 -15.94 -1.67 3.80
N GLY A 433 -16.30 -2.95 3.65
CA GLY A 433 -16.79 -3.80 4.73
C GLY A 433 -15.78 -3.97 5.86
N TRP A 434 -14.48 -4.14 5.56
CA TRP A 434 -13.42 -4.26 6.57
C TRP A 434 -13.38 -3.07 7.54
N GLN A 435 -13.81 -1.89 7.10
CA GLN A 435 -13.75 -0.67 7.90
C GLN A 435 -14.85 -0.58 8.95
N PHE A 436 -16.08 -0.97 8.61
CA PHE A 436 -17.29 -0.64 9.40
C PHE A 436 -18.29 -1.79 9.58
N ILE A 437 -18.01 -2.96 8.98
CA ILE A 437 -18.83 -4.18 9.06
C ILE A 437 -18.03 -5.32 9.68
N GLY A 438 -16.70 -5.34 9.48
CA GLY A 438 -15.78 -6.36 9.96
C GLY A 438 -15.15 -7.15 8.81
N LYS A 439 -13.98 -7.74 9.08
CA LYS A 439 -13.39 -8.78 8.22
C LYS A 439 -14.12 -10.08 8.55
N GLY A 440 -15.07 -10.50 7.72
CA GLY A 440 -15.79 -11.76 7.94
C GLY A 440 -14.82 -12.96 8.02
N THR A 441 -15.26 -14.04 8.66
CA THR A 441 -14.61 -15.35 8.54
C THR A 441 -14.60 -15.78 7.08
N THR A 442 -13.38 -15.93 6.54
CA THR A 442 -13.00 -16.58 5.28
C THR A 442 -13.52 -15.96 3.97
N LEU A 443 -12.56 -15.58 3.11
CA LEU A 443 -12.73 -15.74 1.66
C LEU A 443 -13.07 -17.22 1.41
N GLY A 444 -14.04 -17.51 0.55
CA GLY A 444 -14.16 -18.87 0.02
C GLY A 444 -12.86 -19.28 -0.66
N SER A 445 -12.67 -20.58 -0.92
CA SER A 445 -11.51 -21.10 -1.68
C SER A 445 -11.35 -20.48 -3.08
N ASP A 446 -12.35 -19.72 -3.52
CA ASP A 446 -12.46 -18.99 -4.78
C ASP A 446 -12.20 -17.47 -4.64
N GLY A 447 -11.91 -16.98 -3.44
CA GLY A 447 -11.64 -15.56 -3.19
C GLY A 447 -12.89 -14.67 -3.19
N PHE A 448 -14.09 -15.23 -3.05
CA PHE A 448 -15.34 -14.47 -2.90
C PHE A 448 -15.74 -14.30 -1.43
N ILE A 449 -16.57 -13.28 -1.17
CA ILE A 449 -17.14 -12.97 0.15
C ILE A 449 -18.13 -14.09 0.52
N ALA A 450 -17.80 -14.92 1.52
CA ALA A 450 -18.71 -15.96 2.03
C ALA A 450 -19.83 -15.38 2.94
N GLU A 451 -19.59 -14.25 3.61
CA GLU A 451 -20.59 -13.54 4.42
C GLU A 451 -20.56 -12.03 4.12
N PHE A 452 -21.67 -11.49 3.58
CA PHE A 452 -21.75 -10.07 3.23
C PHE A 452 -21.98 -9.16 4.45
N ILE A 453 -22.28 -9.72 5.63
CA ILE A 453 -22.45 -8.98 6.88
C ILE A 453 -22.11 -9.93 8.05
N SER A 454 -20.96 -9.75 8.69
CA SER A 454 -20.76 -10.31 10.03
C SER A 454 -21.37 -9.34 11.04
N LEU A 455 -22.56 -9.67 11.55
CA LEU A 455 -23.14 -8.96 12.71
C LEU A 455 -22.62 -9.49 14.04
N ASN A 456 -21.65 -10.42 14.01
CA ASN A 456 -21.00 -10.90 15.21
C ASN A 456 -20.34 -9.70 15.91
N GLY A 457 -20.19 -9.74 17.24
CA GLY A 457 -19.37 -8.79 18.01
C GLY A 457 -19.64 -7.27 17.85
N LEU A 458 -20.87 -6.79 17.63
CA LEU A 458 -21.21 -5.36 17.44
C LEU A 458 -20.52 -4.69 16.21
N TRP A 459 -19.94 -5.48 15.31
CA TRP A 459 -19.10 -5.03 14.19
C TRP A 459 -19.83 -4.23 13.12
N GLY A 460 -21.06 -4.62 12.76
CA GLY A 460 -21.88 -3.90 11.78
C GLY A 460 -22.55 -2.62 12.30
N LEU A 461 -22.40 -2.29 13.58
CA LEU A 461 -23.07 -1.14 14.19
C LEU A 461 -22.66 0.22 13.57
N PRO A 462 -21.36 0.49 13.30
CA PRO A 462 -20.94 1.73 12.65
C PRO A 462 -21.56 1.85 11.25
N PHE A 463 -21.61 0.75 10.48
CA PHE A 463 -22.26 0.72 9.18
C PHE A 463 -23.77 1.04 9.24
N LEU A 464 -24.52 0.39 10.13
CA LEU A 464 -25.96 0.62 10.27
C LEU A 464 -26.29 2.07 10.67
N ILE A 465 -25.52 2.65 11.60
CA ILE A 465 -25.66 4.06 11.97
C ILE A 465 -25.24 4.98 10.83
N GLY A 466 -24.18 4.64 10.09
CA GLY A 466 -23.77 5.37 8.90
C GLY A 466 -24.89 5.43 7.86
N LEU A 467 -25.57 4.31 7.58
CA LEU A 467 -26.74 4.29 6.70
C LEU A 467 -27.87 5.18 7.22
N LEU A 468 -28.22 5.06 8.50
CA LEU A 468 -29.25 5.89 9.13
C LEU A 468 -28.91 7.38 9.06
N GLY A 469 -27.63 7.74 9.26
CA GLY A 469 -27.12 9.09 9.09
C GLY A 469 -27.17 9.57 7.65
N MET A 470 -26.83 8.72 6.68
CA MET A 470 -26.93 9.02 5.25
C MET A 470 -28.38 9.34 4.86
N PHE A 471 -29.33 8.45 5.17
CA PHE A 471 -30.75 8.66 4.89
C PHE A 471 -31.26 9.94 5.54
N HIS A 472 -31.01 10.12 6.85
CA HIS A 472 -31.46 11.30 7.58
C HIS A 472 -30.87 12.60 7.02
N HIS A 473 -29.59 12.60 6.64
CA HIS A 473 -28.91 13.73 6.02
C HIS A 473 -29.57 14.12 4.68
N PHE A 474 -29.89 13.14 3.83
CA PHE A 474 -30.58 13.38 2.56
C PHE A 474 -31.98 13.97 2.74
N PHE A 475 -32.78 13.43 3.67
CA PHE A 475 -34.14 13.91 3.89
C PHE A 475 -34.20 15.32 4.49
N LYS A 476 -33.24 15.68 5.35
CA LYS A 476 -33.24 16.98 6.05
C LYS A 476 -32.46 18.06 5.31
N HIS A 477 -31.32 17.71 4.70
CA HIS A 477 -30.39 18.66 4.06
C HIS A 477 -29.74 18.06 2.81
N TRP A 478 -30.56 17.77 1.80
CA TRP A 478 -30.11 17.10 0.57
C TRP A 478 -28.90 17.75 -0.11
N ARG A 479 -28.77 19.09 -0.07
CA ARG A 479 -27.63 19.80 -0.67
C ARG A 479 -26.30 19.49 0.03
N HIS A 480 -26.32 19.39 1.36
CA HIS A 480 -25.13 18.98 2.12
C HIS A 480 -24.87 17.48 1.93
N ALA A 481 -25.93 16.68 1.90
CA ALA A 481 -25.81 15.25 1.62
C ALA A 481 -25.21 14.98 0.23
N SER A 482 -25.56 15.79 -0.77
CA SER A 482 -25.04 15.71 -2.13
C SER A 482 -23.52 15.86 -2.21
N PHE A 483 -22.91 16.80 -1.45
CA PHE A 483 -21.45 16.96 -1.51
C PHE A 483 -20.72 15.80 -0.84
N ILE A 484 -21.21 15.29 0.29
CA ILE A 484 -20.62 14.11 0.96
C ILE A 484 -20.77 12.88 0.06
N THR A 485 -21.90 12.73 -0.62
CA THR A 485 -22.14 11.63 -1.57
C THR A 485 -21.20 11.71 -2.76
N LEU A 486 -21.01 12.91 -3.32
CA LEU A 486 -20.08 13.10 -4.42
C LEU A 486 -18.64 12.78 -4.00
N LEU A 487 -18.24 13.20 -2.80
CA LEU A 487 -16.95 12.83 -2.22
C LEU A 487 -16.82 11.30 -2.08
N PHE A 488 -17.83 10.63 -1.50
CA PHE A 488 -17.87 9.18 -1.33
C PHE A 488 -17.75 8.42 -2.65
N LEU A 489 -18.53 8.80 -3.66
CA LEU A 489 -18.53 8.13 -4.97
C LEU A 489 -17.23 8.35 -5.74
N LEU A 490 -16.69 9.59 -5.72
CA LEU A 490 -15.47 9.91 -6.47
C LEU A 490 -14.22 9.32 -5.84
N THR A 491 -14.16 9.25 -4.51
CA THR A 491 -13.02 8.67 -3.79
C THR A 491 -13.16 7.18 -3.50
N GLY A 492 -14.23 6.55 -3.99
CA GLY A 492 -14.50 5.12 -3.87
C GLY A 492 -14.74 4.49 -5.24
N VAL A 493 -16.01 4.41 -5.64
CA VAL A 493 -16.45 3.72 -6.86
C VAL A 493 -15.80 4.25 -8.14
N ALA A 494 -15.57 5.56 -8.27
CA ALA A 494 -14.96 6.13 -9.48
C ALA A 494 -13.47 5.73 -9.63
N ILE A 495 -12.75 5.57 -8.51
CA ILE A 495 -11.35 5.10 -8.52
C ILE A 495 -11.25 3.70 -9.10
N VAL A 496 -12.22 2.82 -8.80
CA VAL A 496 -12.27 1.45 -9.34
C VAL A 496 -12.25 1.45 -10.88
N ILE A 497 -13.05 2.34 -11.48
CA ILE A 497 -13.11 2.50 -12.94
C ILE A 497 -11.79 3.05 -13.47
N TYR A 498 -11.20 4.01 -12.75
CA TYR A 498 -9.96 4.68 -13.15
C TYR A 498 -8.73 3.76 -13.09
N LEU A 499 -8.53 3.07 -11.96
CA LEU A 499 -7.37 2.19 -11.76
C LEU A 499 -7.45 0.94 -12.62
N ASN A 500 -8.66 0.47 -12.92
CA ASN A 500 -8.91 -0.74 -13.70
C ASN A 500 -8.01 -1.92 -13.26
N GLN A 501 -8.03 -2.24 -11.96
CA GLN A 501 -7.16 -3.24 -11.34
C GLN A 501 -7.31 -4.63 -11.97
N GLU A 502 -6.18 -5.31 -12.14
CA GLU A 502 -6.06 -6.68 -12.67
C GLU A 502 -6.34 -7.76 -11.59
N ASP A 503 -6.65 -8.98 -12.03
CA ASP A 503 -6.99 -10.15 -11.18
C ASP A 503 -6.14 -11.37 -11.54
N PRO A 504 -5.47 -11.99 -10.55
CA PRO A 504 -5.27 -11.52 -9.16
C PRO A 504 -4.35 -10.31 -9.01
N GLN A 505 -4.67 -9.42 -8.07
CA GLN A 505 -3.66 -8.50 -7.55
C GLN A 505 -2.63 -9.27 -6.72
N PRO A 506 -1.34 -8.89 -6.78
CA PRO A 506 -0.29 -9.52 -5.95
C PRO A 506 -0.48 -9.26 -4.45
N ARG A 507 -1.29 -8.25 -4.09
CA ARG A 507 -1.55 -7.82 -2.72
C ARG A 507 -2.83 -7.00 -2.63
N GLU A 508 -3.31 -6.79 -1.40
CA GLU A 508 -4.48 -5.94 -1.15
C GLU A 508 -4.20 -4.44 -1.46
N ARG A 509 -5.25 -3.72 -1.88
CA ARG A 509 -5.19 -2.33 -2.40
C ARG A 509 -6.26 -1.41 -1.79
N ASP A 510 -6.66 -1.70 -0.56
CA ASP A 510 -7.67 -0.99 0.23
C ASP A 510 -7.33 0.49 0.49
N TYR A 511 -6.04 0.80 0.70
CA TYR A 511 -5.53 2.15 0.97
C TYR A 511 -5.90 3.21 -0.07
N VAL A 512 -6.21 2.83 -1.31
CA VAL A 512 -6.63 3.78 -2.35
C VAL A 512 -8.04 4.35 -2.08
N TYR A 513 -8.88 3.64 -1.30
CA TYR A 513 -10.28 4.02 -1.07
C TYR A 513 -10.51 4.78 0.25
N VAL A 514 -9.43 5.17 0.96
CA VAL A 514 -9.50 5.82 2.27
C VAL A 514 -10.36 7.10 2.30
N GLY A 515 -10.46 7.80 1.17
CA GLY A 515 -11.32 8.98 1.03
C GLY A 515 -12.82 8.65 1.13
N SER A 516 -13.27 7.49 0.63
CA SER A 516 -14.68 7.09 0.74
C SER A 516 -15.01 6.66 2.16
N TYR A 517 -14.06 6.04 2.86
CA TYR A 517 -14.18 5.67 4.27
C TYR A 517 -14.35 6.92 5.16
N PHE A 518 -13.58 7.97 4.86
CA PHE A 518 -13.73 9.28 5.49
C PHE A 518 -15.12 9.89 5.28
N ALA A 519 -15.61 9.87 4.04
CA ALA A 519 -16.93 10.40 3.70
C ALA A 519 -18.05 9.63 4.43
N PHE A 520 -17.92 8.30 4.53
CA PHE A 520 -18.89 7.47 5.25
C PHE A 520 -18.85 7.72 6.77
N ALA A 521 -17.68 7.94 7.35
CA ALA A 521 -17.54 8.28 8.77
C ALA A 521 -18.23 9.60 9.16
N VAL A 522 -18.36 10.55 8.23
CA VAL A 522 -19.22 11.74 8.41
C VAL A 522 -20.67 11.30 8.66
N TRP A 523 -21.18 10.35 7.86
CA TRP A 523 -22.54 9.83 8.06
C TRP A 523 -22.70 9.03 9.34
N ILE A 524 -21.66 8.33 9.83
CA ILE A 524 -21.70 7.69 11.15
C ILE A 524 -21.99 8.74 12.24
N GLY A 525 -21.26 9.86 12.24
CA GLY A 525 -21.52 10.97 13.17
C GLY A 525 -22.92 11.58 13.00
N LEU A 526 -23.39 11.74 11.76
CA LEU A 526 -24.74 12.23 11.51
C LEU A 526 -25.83 11.24 11.94
N GLY A 527 -25.57 9.93 11.88
CA GLY A 527 -26.50 8.90 12.35
C GLY A 527 -26.71 8.93 13.86
N VAL A 528 -25.64 9.14 14.62
CA VAL A 528 -25.73 9.40 16.08
C VAL A 528 -26.60 10.64 16.34
N THR A 529 -26.45 11.68 15.52
CA THR A 529 -27.26 12.90 15.61
C THR A 529 -28.75 12.60 15.40
N SER A 530 -29.08 11.82 14.37
CA SER A 530 -30.46 11.41 14.05
C SER A 530 -31.16 10.72 15.22
N VAL A 531 -30.48 9.76 15.87
CA VAL A 531 -31.06 9.00 16.99
C VAL A 531 -31.26 9.90 18.20
N LEU A 532 -30.27 10.71 18.55
CA LEU A 532 -30.39 11.62 19.69
C LEU A 532 -31.42 12.75 19.43
N GLU A 533 -31.58 13.20 18.18
CA GLU A 533 -32.66 14.11 17.76
C GLU A 533 -34.03 13.47 17.99
N TRP A 534 -34.20 12.25 17.51
CA TRP A 534 -35.44 11.49 17.70
C TRP A 534 -35.77 11.29 19.18
N LEU A 535 -34.78 11.00 20.04
CA LEU A 535 -34.97 10.93 21.49
C LEU A 535 -35.40 12.29 22.08
N LYS A 536 -34.81 13.40 21.60
CA LYS A 536 -35.16 14.75 22.05
C LYS A 536 -36.61 15.08 21.73
N GLU A 537 -37.04 14.78 20.52
CA GLU A 537 -38.37 15.10 20.00
C GLU A 537 -39.45 14.19 20.61
N SER A 538 -39.21 12.88 20.62
CA SER A 538 -40.19 11.88 21.08
C SER A 538 -40.41 11.88 22.59
N MET A 539 -39.44 12.37 23.36
CA MET A 539 -39.49 12.39 24.83
C MET A 539 -39.33 13.79 25.43
N ALA A 540 -39.89 14.80 24.76
CA ALA A 540 -39.83 16.19 25.20
C ALA A 540 -40.36 16.40 26.63
N GLN A 541 -41.39 15.66 27.04
CA GLN A 541 -42.01 15.77 28.37
C GLN A 541 -41.37 14.88 29.45
N LYS A 542 -40.54 13.89 29.08
CA LYS A 542 -39.91 12.92 30.00
C LYS A 542 -38.40 13.16 30.11
N VAL A 543 -38.01 14.36 30.56
CA VAL A 543 -36.62 14.85 30.54
C VAL A 543 -35.62 13.91 31.23
N ALA A 544 -35.95 13.38 32.42
CA ALA A 544 -35.07 12.48 33.16
C ALA A 544 -34.82 11.16 32.41
N LEU A 545 -35.90 10.53 31.91
CA LEU A 545 -35.81 9.29 31.14
C LEU A 545 -35.07 9.51 29.81
N ARG A 546 -35.36 10.60 29.10
CA ARG A 546 -34.63 10.98 27.87
C ARG A 546 -33.13 11.10 28.13
N ASN A 547 -32.75 11.82 29.18
CA ASN A 547 -31.34 12.03 29.50
C ASN A 547 -30.66 10.70 29.88
N ALA A 548 -31.33 9.85 30.67
CA ALA A 548 -30.82 8.53 31.01
C ALA A 548 -30.62 7.66 29.76
N LEU A 549 -31.63 7.59 28.87
CA LEU A 549 -31.54 6.83 27.63
C LEU A 549 -30.47 7.36 26.67
N ALA A 550 -30.29 8.68 26.60
CA ALA A 550 -29.22 9.27 25.79
C ALA A 550 -27.83 8.96 26.36
N ILE A 551 -27.65 8.99 27.69
CA ILE A 551 -26.38 8.60 28.32
C ILE A 551 -26.09 7.13 28.05
N VAL A 552 -27.08 6.25 28.24
CA VAL A 552 -26.96 4.82 27.96
C VAL A 552 -26.63 4.60 26.48
N PHE A 553 -27.35 5.27 25.57
CA PHE A 553 -27.07 5.20 24.13
C PHE A 553 -25.64 5.64 23.81
N ILE A 554 -25.20 6.81 24.28
CA ILE A 554 -23.85 7.31 24.00
C ILE A 554 -22.79 6.37 24.59
N ALA A 555 -22.97 5.91 25.84
CA ALA A 555 -22.05 4.98 26.47
C ALA A 555 -21.96 3.67 25.67
N LEU A 556 -23.10 3.09 25.29
CA LEU A 556 -23.15 1.90 24.44
C LEU A 556 -22.49 2.14 23.09
N PHE A 557 -22.70 3.28 22.45
CA PHE A 557 -22.11 3.57 21.14
C PHE A 557 -20.62 3.89 21.18
N VAL A 558 -20.12 4.52 22.26
CA VAL A 558 -18.68 4.68 22.48
C VAL A 558 -18.01 3.33 22.76
N LEU A 559 -18.66 2.46 23.54
CA LEU A 559 -18.17 1.10 23.79
C LEU A 559 -18.22 0.24 22.51
N ALA A 560 -19.32 0.31 21.77
CA ALA A 560 -19.60 -0.56 20.64
C ALA A 560 -18.90 -0.14 19.33
N VAL A 561 -18.59 1.15 19.15
CA VAL A 561 -17.96 1.65 17.92
C VAL A 561 -16.45 1.83 18.10
N PRO A 562 -15.92 2.93 18.67
CA PRO A 562 -14.48 3.14 18.69
C PRO A 562 -13.72 2.15 19.59
N ILE A 563 -14.27 1.73 20.74
CA ILE A 563 -13.57 0.77 21.63
C ILE A 563 -13.53 -0.62 21.01
N ASN A 564 -14.61 -1.07 20.38
CA ASN A 564 -14.65 -2.35 19.67
C ASN A 564 -13.68 -2.38 18.48
N LEU A 565 -13.64 -1.30 17.68
CA LEU A 565 -12.69 -1.13 16.59
C LEU A 565 -11.24 -1.17 17.08
N ILE A 566 -10.94 -0.50 18.21
CA ILE A 566 -9.62 -0.63 18.86
C ILE A 566 -9.36 -2.09 19.23
N ALA A 567 -10.25 -2.73 19.99
CA ALA A 567 -9.98 -4.03 20.60
C ALA A 567 -9.55 -5.12 19.59
N HIS A 568 -10.02 -5.04 18.35
CA HIS A 568 -9.75 -6.05 17.33
C HIS A 568 -8.80 -5.58 16.24
N ASN A 569 -8.75 -4.28 15.90
CA ASN A 569 -7.76 -3.80 14.94
C ASN A 569 -6.40 -3.53 15.59
N TYR A 570 -6.32 -3.37 16.92
CA TYR A 570 -5.07 -2.99 17.59
C TYR A 570 -3.92 -3.95 17.28
N LYS A 571 -4.13 -5.27 17.45
CA LYS A 571 -3.07 -6.26 17.21
C LYS A 571 -2.57 -6.22 15.76
N ASP A 572 -3.49 -6.20 14.80
CA ASP A 572 -3.17 -6.21 13.37
C ASP A 572 -2.45 -4.94 12.88
N HIS A 573 -2.57 -3.84 13.63
CA HIS A 573 -2.02 -2.53 13.30
C HIS A 573 -0.87 -2.10 14.22
N ASP A 574 -0.56 -2.90 15.24
CA ASP A 574 0.61 -2.67 16.06
C ASP A 574 1.87 -3.07 15.28
N ARG A 575 2.79 -2.12 15.10
CA ARG A 575 4.10 -2.35 14.50
C ARG A 575 5.22 -2.34 15.54
N THR A 576 4.88 -2.16 16.81
CA THR A 576 5.86 -2.11 17.90
C THR A 576 6.70 -3.38 17.92
N GLY A 577 8.02 -3.20 17.99
CA GLY A 577 8.96 -4.31 18.02
C GLY A 577 9.13 -5.07 16.70
N ASN A 578 8.43 -4.69 15.63
CA ASN A 578 8.62 -5.29 14.31
C ASN A 578 9.85 -4.68 13.62
N TYR A 579 10.96 -5.41 13.63
CA TYR A 579 12.23 -5.04 12.98
C TYR A 579 12.49 -5.85 11.69
N VAL A 580 11.49 -6.59 11.19
CA VAL A 580 11.73 -7.62 10.17
C VAL A 580 12.30 -7.03 8.88
N ALA A 581 11.75 -5.93 8.37
CA ALA A 581 12.26 -5.30 7.15
C ALA A 581 13.73 -4.86 7.29
N TYR A 582 14.12 -4.37 8.47
CA TYR A 582 15.51 -4.02 8.75
C TYR A 582 16.40 -5.27 8.84
N ASP A 583 16.06 -6.22 9.71
CA ASP A 583 16.91 -7.38 10.01
C ASP A 583 17.05 -8.30 8.81
N TYR A 584 15.97 -8.48 8.04
CA TYR A 584 15.96 -9.29 6.83
C TYR A 584 16.89 -8.72 5.77
N SER A 585 16.79 -7.41 5.49
CA SER A 585 17.68 -6.75 4.54
C SER A 585 19.12 -6.65 5.04
N TYR A 586 19.33 -6.48 6.35
CA TYR A 586 20.67 -6.54 6.94
C TYR A 586 21.30 -7.91 6.70
N ASN A 587 20.57 -8.98 6.98
CA ASN A 587 21.06 -10.36 6.82
C ASN A 587 21.29 -10.72 5.34
N ILE A 588 20.48 -10.21 4.41
CA ILE A 588 20.76 -10.31 2.95
C ILE A 588 22.11 -9.66 2.62
N LEU A 589 22.34 -8.41 3.07
CA LEU A 589 23.61 -7.71 2.81
C LEU A 589 24.79 -8.45 3.43
N GLN A 590 24.66 -8.94 4.68
CA GLN A 590 25.75 -9.66 5.34
C GLN A 590 26.04 -11.03 4.73
N THR A 591 25.06 -11.66 4.06
CA THR A 591 25.29 -12.90 3.31
C THR A 591 26.26 -12.67 2.14
N CYS A 592 26.20 -11.49 1.53
CA CYS A 592 26.96 -11.16 0.34
C CYS A 592 28.44 -10.90 0.64
N GLU A 593 29.33 -11.46 -0.20
CA GLU A 593 30.77 -11.16 -0.17
C GLU A 593 31.09 -9.69 -0.51
N PRO A 594 32.30 -9.20 -0.21
CA PRO A 594 32.71 -7.84 -0.58
C PRO A 594 32.55 -7.55 -2.08
N GLU A 595 32.11 -6.34 -2.42
CA GLU A 595 31.89 -5.86 -3.79
C GLU A 595 30.89 -6.69 -4.63
N ALA A 596 30.07 -7.52 -3.98
CA ALA A 596 29.11 -8.38 -4.64
C ALA A 596 28.01 -7.60 -5.39
N ILE A 597 27.44 -8.25 -6.40
CA ILE A 597 26.20 -7.83 -7.05
C ILE A 597 25.09 -8.74 -6.55
N VAL A 598 24.02 -8.18 -6.00
CA VAL A 598 22.85 -8.96 -5.55
C VAL A 598 21.61 -8.57 -6.34
N PHE A 599 21.04 -9.54 -7.04
CA PHE A 599 19.76 -9.39 -7.72
C PHE A 599 18.61 -9.51 -6.71
N THR A 600 17.66 -8.61 -6.81
CA THR A 600 16.46 -8.49 -5.97
C THR A 600 15.23 -8.39 -6.87
N ASN A 601 14.04 -8.68 -6.35
CA ASN A 601 12.86 -8.85 -7.18
C ASN A 601 12.01 -7.58 -7.29
N GLY A 602 11.88 -6.81 -6.21
CA GLY A 602 10.97 -5.65 -6.19
C GLY A 602 11.01 -4.87 -4.87
N ASP A 603 9.87 -4.31 -4.49
CA ASP A 603 9.78 -3.30 -3.42
C ASP A 603 10.20 -3.87 -2.04
N ASN A 604 9.72 -5.08 -1.70
CA ASN A 604 9.88 -5.67 -0.37
C ASN A 604 11.31 -6.09 -0.01
N ASP A 605 12.16 -6.38 -1.00
CA ASP A 605 13.58 -6.64 -0.75
C ASP A 605 14.44 -5.41 -1.05
N THR A 606 14.21 -4.71 -2.17
CA THR A 606 15.04 -3.59 -2.61
C THR A 606 14.97 -2.38 -1.69
N PHE A 607 13.77 -1.93 -1.30
CA PHE A 607 13.62 -0.64 -0.64
C PHE A 607 14.20 -0.60 0.78
N PRO A 608 14.03 -1.65 1.63
CA PRO A 608 14.71 -1.67 2.91
C PRO A 608 16.23 -1.88 2.77
N LEU A 609 16.72 -2.53 1.70
CA LEU A 609 18.17 -2.58 1.40
C LEU A 609 18.73 -1.18 1.11
N TRP A 610 18.06 -0.40 0.24
CA TRP A 610 18.43 0.98 -0.02
C TRP A 610 18.41 1.86 1.23
N PHE A 611 17.43 1.65 2.12
CA PHE A 611 17.39 2.31 3.41
C PHE A 611 18.66 2.04 4.24
N LEU A 612 19.06 0.77 4.38
CA LEU A 612 20.29 0.44 5.12
C LEU A 612 21.55 1.02 4.47
N GLN A 613 21.63 0.99 3.14
CA GLN A 613 22.80 1.47 2.40
C GLN A 613 22.93 3.00 2.42
N TYR A 614 21.83 3.72 2.18
CA TYR A 614 21.88 5.17 1.96
C TYR A 614 21.58 6.00 3.21
N VAL A 615 20.87 5.44 4.20
CA VAL A 615 20.62 6.11 5.48
C VAL A 615 21.67 5.74 6.52
N TYR A 616 22.01 4.45 6.62
CA TYR A 616 22.93 3.96 7.65
C TYR A 616 24.33 3.59 7.14
N ASN A 617 24.59 3.71 5.83
CA ASN A 617 25.89 3.40 5.22
C ASN A 617 26.36 1.96 5.51
N ILE A 618 25.43 1.01 5.53
CA ILE A 618 25.71 -0.42 5.76
C ILE A 618 25.96 -1.10 4.43
N ARG A 619 27.12 -1.77 4.28
CA ARG A 619 27.53 -2.49 3.06
C ARG A 619 27.32 -1.67 1.77
N PRO A 620 27.84 -0.42 1.69
CA PRO A 620 27.75 0.38 0.45
C PRO A 620 28.60 -0.21 -0.69
N ASP A 621 29.44 -1.20 -0.41
CA ASP A 621 30.23 -1.95 -1.40
C ASP A 621 29.38 -2.92 -2.24
N VAL A 622 28.26 -3.42 -1.69
CA VAL A 622 27.37 -4.36 -2.38
C VAL A 622 26.45 -3.58 -3.32
N ARG A 623 26.36 -3.99 -4.59
CA ARG A 623 25.44 -3.37 -5.55
C ARG A 623 24.12 -4.13 -5.59
N VAL A 624 23.06 -3.50 -5.10
CA VAL A 624 21.68 -4.01 -5.20
C VAL A 624 21.14 -3.75 -6.61
N VAL A 625 20.68 -4.80 -7.28
CA VAL A 625 20.12 -4.76 -8.65
C VAL A 625 18.67 -5.26 -8.61
N ASN A 626 17.72 -4.34 -8.70
CA ASN A 626 16.29 -4.65 -8.73
C ASN A 626 15.87 -5.09 -10.14
N LEU A 627 15.39 -6.33 -10.27
CA LEU A 627 15.00 -6.92 -11.54
C LEU A 627 13.79 -6.23 -12.18
N SER A 628 12.84 -5.73 -11.38
CA SER A 628 11.68 -4.96 -11.87
C SER A 628 12.10 -3.60 -12.45
N LEU A 629 13.25 -3.06 -12.04
CA LEU A 629 13.83 -1.85 -12.64
C LEU A 629 14.83 -2.15 -13.76
N LEU A 630 15.40 -3.37 -13.80
CA LEU A 630 16.38 -3.86 -14.79
C LEU A 630 15.78 -4.09 -16.19
N ASN A 631 14.57 -3.58 -16.45
CA ASN A 631 14.03 -3.42 -17.79
C ASN A 631 14.03 -1.97 -18.29
N THR A 632 14.52 -1.01 -17.50
CA THR A 632 14.51 0.41 -17.84
C THR A 632 15.91 0.90 -18.24
N SER A 633 15.99 1.75 -19.27
CA SER A 633 17.29 2.23 -19.77
C SER A 633 18.03 3.10 -18.75
N TRP A 634 17.30 3.94 -18.01
CA TRP A 634 17.86 4.78 -16.95
C TRP A 634 18.58 3.95 -15.87
N TYR A 635 17.93 2.89 -15.38
CA TYR A 635 18.48 2.08 -14.30
C TYR A 635 19.69 1.28 -14.78
N ILE A 636 19.63 0.71 -15.99
CA ILE A 636 20.76 0.00 -16.60
C ILE A 636 21.98 0.92 -16.75
N LYS A 637 21.78 2.17 -17.21
CA LYS A 637 22.86 3.17 -17.31
C LYS A 637 23.40 3.54 -15.93
N GLN A 638 22.53 3.75 -14.94
CA GLN A 638 22.92 4.06 -13.57
C GLN A 638 23.79 2.94 -12.96
N LEU A 639 23.39 1.67 -13.11
CA LEU A 639 24.15 0.50 -12.68
C LEU A 639 25.52 0.41 -13.34
N LYS A 640 25.61 0.76 -14.64
CA LYS A 640 26.85 0.69 -15.41
C LYS A 640 27.84 1.82 -15.06
N ASN A 641 27.33 3.03 -14.88
CA ASN A 641 28.15 4.24 -14.89
C ASN A 641 28.45 4.79 -13.47
N GLN A 642 27.58 4.54 -12.49
CA GLN A 642 27.74 5.03 -11.11
C GLN A 642 28.34 3.95 -10.19
N GLU A 643 29.16 4.37 -9.22
CA GLU A 643 29.76 3.44 -8.24
C GLU A 643 28.74 3.03 -7.15
N PRO A 644 28.75 1.76 -6.70
CA PRO A 644 29.56 0.65 -7.19
C PRO A 644 29.09 0.11 -8.56
N LYS A 645 30.01 0.05 -9.54
CA LYS A 645 29.64 -0.33 -10.92
C LYS A 645 29.30 -1.80 -11.10
N VAL A 646 28.27 -2.04 -11.92
CA VAL A 646 27.90 -3.36 -12.45
C VAL A 646 28.57 -3.56 -13.82
N PRO A 647 29.28 -4.68 -14.05
CA PRO A 647 29.82 -5.01 -15.36
C PRO A 647 28.69 -5.24 -16.38
N ILE A 648 28.54 -4.33 -17.34
CA ILE A 648 27.56 -4.42 -18.44
C ILE A 648 28.30 -4.22 -19.75
N SER A 649 28.14 -5.16 -20.69
CA SER A 649 28.89 -5.13 -21.96
C SER A 649 28.28 -4.21 -23.01
N LEU A 650 27.01 -3.86 -22.86
CA LEU A 650 26.27 -3.02 -23.80
C LEU A 650 26.75 -1.57 -23.71
N LYS A 651 26.84 -0.89 -24.85
CA LYS A 651 27.01 0.57 -24.91
C LYS A 651 25.71 1.28 -24.59
N ASP A 652 25.79 2.54 -24.15
CA ASP A 652 24.62 3.30 -23.68
C ASP A 652 23.58 3.50 -24.81
N ASP A 653 24.04 3.66 -26.06
CA ASP A 653 23.15 3.74 -27.23
C ASP A 653 22.44 2.42 -27.56
N GLN A 654 23.00 1.29 -27.13
CA GLN A 654 22.36 -0.03 -27.23
C GLN A 654 21.35 -0.22 -26.12
N VAL A 655 21.65 0.26 -24.90
CA VAL A 655 20.75 0.21 -23.74
C VAL A 655 19.46 0.99 -24.02
N GLU A 656 19.55 2.18 -24.62
CA GLU A 656 18.37 3.00 -24.98
C GLU A 656 17.46 2.36 -26.04
N LYS A 657 17.97 1.37 -26.78
CA LYS A 657 17.23 0.66 -27.83
C LYS A 657 16.82 -0.75 -27.40
N LEU A 658 16.98 -1.09 -26.12
CA LEU A 658 16.54 -2.38 -25.60
C LEU A 658 15.01 -2.44 -25.63
N GLU A 659 14.52 -3.42 -26.36
CA GLU A 659 13.13 -3.83 -26.39
C GLU A 659 13.06 -5.33 -26.09
N ILE A 660 11.84 -5.89 -26.04
CA ILE A 660 11.64 -7.33 -25.92
C ILE A 660 12.39 -8.04 -27.07
N ILE A 661 13.27 -8.98 -26.74
CA ILE A 661 14.19 -9.59 -27.71
C ILE A 661 13.60 -10.93 -28.19
N PRO A 662 13.36 -11.12 -29.50
CA PRO A 662 12.94 -12.42 -30.03
C PRO A 662 13.91 -13.53 -29.61
N TRP A 663 13.38 -14.61 -29.05
CA TRP A 663 14.18 -15.65 -28.43
C TRP A 663 13.66 -17.03 -28.76
N LYS A 664 14.56 -17.96 -29.06
CA LYS A 664 14.29 -19.39 -29.16
C LYS A 664 15.12 -20.11 -28.12
N THR A 665 14.58 -21.19 -27.57
CA THR A 665 15.31 -22.04 -26.63
C THR A 665 16.68 -22.38 -27.19
N ARG A 666 17.72 -22.01 -26.44
CA ARG A 666 19.12 -22.26 -26.82
C ARG A 666 19.99 -22.45 -25.59
N GLU A 667 21.06 -23.21 -25.76
CA GLU A 667 22.11 -23.33 -24.75
C GLU A 667 23.01 -22.09 -24.81
N ILE A 668 23.21 -21.45 -23.66
CA ILE A 668 24.19 -20.38 -23.45
C ILE A 668 25.35 -20.97 -22.68
N ALA A 669 26.56 -20.80 -23.20
CA ALA A 669 27.80 -21.18 -22.53
C ALA A 669 28.48 -19.95 -21.93
N ILE A 670 28.65 -19.93 -20.61
CA ILE A 670 29.38 -18.88 -19.88
C ILE A 670 30.79 -19.42 -19.56
N PRO A 671 31.87 -18.81 -20.08
CA PRO A 671 33.23 -19.25 -19.79
C PRO A 671 33.55 -19.16 -18.29
N VAL A 672 34.18 -20.20 -17.77
CA VAL A 672 34.65 -20.30 -16.39
C VAL A 672 36.17 -20.45 -16.41
N PRO A 673 36.92 -19.41 -16.01
CA PRO A 673 38.37 -19.50 -15.99
C PRO A 673 38.83 -20.42 -14.84
N ALA A 674 39.95 -21.11 -15.01
CA ALA A 674 40.52 -21.99 -13.99
C ALA A 674 40.62 -21.31 -12.60
N ARG A 675 41.01 -20.03 -12.56
CA ARG A 675 41.08 -19.22 -11.33
C ARG A 675 39.76 -19.21 -10.53
N ALA A 676 38.62 -19.07 -11.21
CA ALA A 676 37.32 -19.00 -10.56
C ALA A 676 36.91 -20.37 -9.99
N ARG A 677 37.33 -21.47 -10.63
CA ARG A 677 37.12 -22.83 -10.12
C ARG A 677 37.95 -23.07 -8.85
N VAL A 678 39.21 -22.65 -8.86
CA VAL A 678 40.12 -22.75 -7.71
C VAL A 678 39.55 -21.95 -6.53
N GLU A 679 39.11 -20.71 -6.77
CA GLU A 679 38.45 -19.89 -5.75
C GLU A 679 37.19 -20.57 -5.20
N ALA A 680 36.36 -21.15 -6.07
CA ALA A 680 35.11 -21.79 -5.66
C ALA A 680 35.31 -23.09 -4.87
N LEU A 681 36.39 -23.84 -5.13
CA LEU A 681 36.77 -25.03 -4.37
C LEU A 681 37.38 -24.65 -3.00
N LYS A 682 38.23 -23.62 -2.95
CA LYS A 682 38.72 -23.05 -1.69
C LYS A 682 37.58 -22.53 -0.81
N ASP A 683 36.58 -21.90 -1.42
CA ASP A 683 35.37 -21.43 -0.76
C ASP A 683 34.54 -22.60 -0.18
N LEU A 684 34.68 -23.83 -0.66
CA LEU A 684 34.08 -25.02 -0.04
C LEU A 684 34.93 -25.63 1.10
N GLY A 685 36.06 -25.03 1.44
CA GLY A 685 37.00 -25.59 2.41
C GLY A 685 37.79 -26.81 1.89
N GLU A 686 37.74 -27.08 0.57
CA GLU A 686 38.49 -28.18 -0.02
C GLU A 686 39.98 -27.82 -0.12
N PHE A 687 40.85 -28.70 0.39
CA PHE A 687 42.30 -28.57 0.22
C PHE A 687 42.67 -28.99 -1.20
N ILE A 688 43.29 -28.08 -1.95
CA ILE A 688 43.76 -28.32 -3.32
C ILE A 688 45.26 -28.09 -3.33
N SER A 689 46.02 -29.08 -3.78
CA SER A 689 47.46 -28.95 -3.96
C SER A 689 47.82 -27.99 -5.11
N LEU A 690 49.06 -27.50 -5.13
CA LEU A 690 49.58 -26.67 -6.22
C LEU A 690 49.54 -27.43 -7.57
N GLU A 691 49.86 -28.73 -7.56
CA GLU A 691 49.81 -29.59 -8.75
C GLU A 691 48.37 -29.75 -9.28
N GLU A 692 47.38 -29.96 -8.41
CA GLU A 692 45.96 -30.03 -8.82
C GLU A 692 45.43 -28.69 -9.35
N THR A 693 45.94 -27.58 -8.81
CA THR A 693 45.61 -26.23 -9.27
C THR A 693 46.12 -25.99 -10.70
N GLU A 694 47.32 -26.46 -11.03
CA GLU A 694 47.93 -26.36 -12.36
C GLU A 694 47.26 -27.27 -13.40
N MET A 695 46.59 -28.35 -12.97
CA MET A 695 45.83 -29.26 -13.83
C MET A 695 44.41 -28.79 -14.16
N LEU A 696 43.88 -27.78 -13.46
CA LEU A 696 42.54 -27.24 -13.72
C LEU A 696 42.54 -26.39 -15.00
N SER A 697 41.80 -26.83 -16.02
CA SER A 697 41.57 -26.06 -17.23
C SER A 697 40.32 -25.17 -17.14
N ASP A 698 40.26 -24.20 -18.04
CA ASP A 698 39.03 -23.45 -18.31
C ASP A 698 37.89 -24.40 -18.70
N THR A 699 36.67 -24.07 -18.25
CA THR A 699 35.44 -24.82 -18.55
C THR A 699 34.32 -23.87 -18.95
N THR A 700 33.12 -24.40 -19.18
CA THR A 700 31.92 -23.62 -19.48
C THR A 700 30.76 -24.04 -18.61
N LEU A 701 30.06 -23.05 -18.06
CA LEU A 701 28.77 -23.21 -17.43
C LEU A 701 27.71 -23.19 -18.53
N LYS A 702 26.83 -24.20 -18.56
CA LYS A 702 25.82 -24.36 -19.62
C LYS A 702 24.43 -24.09 -19.06
N LEU A 703 23.71 -23.16 -19.68
CA LEU A 703 22.34 -22.78 -19.34
C LEU A 703 21.43 -23.02 -20.53
N ARG A 704 20.37 -23.79 -20.35
CA ARG A 704 19.30 -23.88 -21.34
C ARG A 704 18.34 -22.72 -21.10
N VAL A 705 18.37 -21.68 -21.93
CA VAL A 705 17.52 -20.49 -21.73
C VAL A 705 16.33 -20.53 -22.68
N GLU A 706 15.13 -20.58 -22.10
CA GLU A 706 13.85 -20.61 -22.81
C GLU A 706 13.25 -19.20 -22.96
N PRO A 707 12.30 -18.99 -23.88
CA PRO A 707 11.64 -17.69 -24.00
C PRO A 707 10.77 -17.40 -22.75
N THR A 708 10.92 -16.23 -22.16
CA THR A 708 10.21 -15.79 -20.95
C THR A 708 8.98 -14.93 -21.23
N VAL A 709 8.70 -14.64 -22.51
CA VAL A 709 7.56 -13.85 -22.97
C VAL A 709 6.80 -14.66 -24.03
N PHE A 710 5.61 -15.16 -23.67
CA PHE A 710 4.69 -15.94 -24.54
C PHE A 710 5.34 -17.09 -25.34
N GLY A 711 6.47 -17.65 -24.88
CA GLY A 711 7.20 -18.67 -25.64
C GLY A 711 7.88 -18.16 -26.92
N GLN A 712 8.00 -16.84 -27.12
CA GLN A 712 8.51 -16.23 -28.35
C GLN A 712 9.68 -15.26 -28.16
N ALA A 713 9.79 -14.66 -26.98
CA ALA A 713 10.80 -13.65 -26.69
C ALA A 713 11.33 -13.77 -25.26
N ILE A 714 12.40 -13.03 -24.95
CA ILE A 714 12.98 -12.91 -23.61
C ILE A 714 12.74 -11.49 -23.08
N ARG A 715 12.39 -11.35 -21.80
CA ARG A 715 12.26 -10.05 -21.13
C ARG A 715 13.63 -9.36 -21.06
N ILE A 716 13.62 -8.03 -21.06
CA ILE A 716 14.85 -7.22 -20.97
C ILE A 716 15.63 -7.57 -19.70
N GLN A 717 14.97 -7.67 -18.55
CA GLN A 717 15.60 -8.02 -17.26
C GLN A 717 16.34 -9.37 -17.32
N ASP A 718 15.77 -10.40 -17.96
CA ASP A 718 16.37 -11.74 -18.02
C ASP A 718 17.60 -11.73 -18.95
N TYR A 719 17.50 -11.02 -20.08
CA TYR A 719 18.64 -10.77 -20.95
C TYR A 719 19.76 -10.01 -20.22
N MET A 720 19.41 -9.02 -19.41
CA MET A 720 20.36 -8.23 -18.64
C MET A 720 21.05 -9.05 -17.55
N VAL A 721 20.36 -9.97 -16.87
CA VAL A 721 20.98 -10.94 -15.95
C VAL A 721 22.08 -11.72 -16.69
N LEU A 722 21.76 -12.31 -17.85
CA LEU A 722 22.73 -13.04 -18.67
C LEU A 722 23.90 -12.15 -19.12
N ASN A 723 23.63 -10.90 -19.49
CA ASN A 723 24.64 -9.93 -19.88
C ASN A 723 25.61 -9.63 -18.73
N ILE A 724 25.07 -9.32 -17.54
CA ILE A 724 25.84 -8.97 -16.35
C ILE A 724 26.73 -10.14 -15.94
N VAL A 725 26.18 -11.35 -15.83
CA VAL A 725 26.94 -12.54 -15.45
C VAL A 725 28.08 -12.80 -16.44
N SER A 726 27.79 -12.70 -17.75
CA SER A 726 28.80 -12.90 -18.80
C SER A 726 29.88 -11.81 -18.82
N ALA A 727 29.49 -10.54 -18.68
CA ALA A 727 30.39 -9.39 -18.71
C ALA A 727 31.29 -9.30 -17.46
N ASN A 728 30.80 -9.82 -16.33
CA ASN A 728 31.53 -9.89 -15.07
C ASN A 728 32.82 -10.72 -15.19
N LYS A 729 32.82 -11.80 -15.98
CA LYS A 729 33.97 -12.73 -16.13
C LYS A 729 34.51 -13.23 -14.79
N TRP A 730 33.62 -13.51 -13.84
CA TRP A 730 33.97 -13.96 -12.49
C TRP A 730 34.93 -12.99 -11.78
N ARG A 731 34.70 -11.68 -11.89
CA ARG A 731 35.49 -10.65 -11.18
C ARG A 731 34.85 -10.24 -9.87
N LYS A 732 33.52 -10.12 -9.85
CA LYS A 732 32.72 -9.86 -8.65
C LYS A 732 31.85 -11.08 -8.30
N PRO A 733 31.61 -11.35 -7.02
CA PRO A 733 30.59 -12.31 -6.61
C PRO A 733 29.19 -11.87 -7.09
N ILE A 734 28.37 -12.81 -7.55
CA ILE A 734 26.99 -12.54 -7.99
C ILE A 734 26.04 -13.40 -7.17
N TYR A 735 25.01 -12.74 -6.63
CA TYR A 735 23.98 -13.36 -5.80
C TYR A 735 22.58 -13.06 -6.34
N PHE A 736 21.64 -13.95 -6.03
CA PHE A 736 20.21 -13.66 -6.03
C PHE A 736 19.72 -13.65 -4.59
N ALA A 737 18.95 -12.65 -4.17
CA ALA A 737 18.25 -12.71 -2.90
C ALA A 737 17.26 -13.90 -2.91
N VAL A 738 17.03 -14.50 -1.74
CA VAL A 738 16.09 -15.65 -1.61
C VAL A 738 14.66 -15.30 -1.99
N THR A 739 14.32 -14.02 -2.04
CA THR A 739 13.04 -13.44 -2.48
C THR A 739 12.85 -13.42 -3.99
N VAL A 740 13.91 -13.65 -4.78
CA VAL A 740 13.81 -13.76 -6.24
C VAL A 740 13.15 -15.10 -6.59
N SER A 741 12.06 -15.06 -7.35
CA SER A 741 11.38 -16.26 -7.82
C SER A 741 12.21 -17.00 -8.87
N ASP A 742 12.04 -18.32 -8.98
CA ASP A 742 12.82 -19.17 -9.90
C ASP A 742 12.69 -18.72 -11.37
N GLN A 743 11.50 -18.27 -11.76
CA GLN A 743 11.24 -17.73 -13.11
C GLN A 743 12.08 -16.48 -13.45
N ASN A 744 12.57 -15.76 -12.43
CA ASN A 744 13.40 -14.57 -12.60
C ASN A 744 14.90 -14.86 -12.44
N LYS A 745 15.29 -16.13 -12.25
CA LYS A 745 16.69 -16.58 -12.14
C LYS A 745 17.25 -17.12 -13.45
N VAL A 746 16.51 -17.08 -14.57
CA VAL A 746 17.00 -17.42 -15.92
C VAL A 746 17.69 -18.81 -16.00
N ASN A 747 17.13 -19.80 -15.30
CA ASN A 747 17.60 -21.18 -15.22
C ASN A 747 19.02 -21.35 -14.62
N PHE A 748 19.44 -20.44 -13.74
CA PHE A 748 20.66 -20.61 -12.96
C PHE A 748 20.52 -21.62 -11.80
N ASP A 749 19.34 -22.21 -11.57
CA ASP A 749 19.01 -23.01 -10.37
C ASP A 749 20.05 -24.08 -10.03
N ASP A 750 20.53 -24.82 -11.04
CA ASP A 750 21.57 -25.85 -10.86
C ASP A 750 22.93 -25.29 -10.40
N TYR A 751 23.13 -23.98 -10.49
CA TYR A 751 24.38 -23.27 -10.19
C TYR A 751 24.23 -22.28 -9.02
N LEU A 752 23.16 -22.40 -8.23
CA LEU A 752 22.86 -21.51 -7.10
C LEU A 752 23.09 -22.21 -5.76
N ARG A 753 24.11 -21.74 -5.03
CA ARG A 753 24.40 -22.20 -3.67
C ARG A 753 23.81 -21.25 -2.64
N MET A 754 23.02 -21.77 -1.70
CA MET A 754 22.45 -20.98 -0.61
C MET A 754 23.52 -20.69 0.45
N ASP A 755 23.93 -19.43 0.59
CA ASP A 755 24.93 -18.98 1.58
C ASP A 755 24.30 -18.32 2.82
N GLY A 756 22.96 -18.31 2.90
CA GLY A 756 22.17 -17.60 3.90
C GLY A 756 20.89 -17.09 3.27
N LEU A 757 20.58 -15.80 3.41
CA LEU A 757 19.44 -15.17 2.73
C LEU A 757 19.76 -14.74 1.29
N SER A 758 20.79 -15.30 0.67
CA SER A 758 21.11 -15.10 -0.74
C SER A 758 21.76 -16.33 -1.35
N PHE A 759 21.44 -16.58 -2.61
CA PHE A 759 22.00 -17.64 -3.44
C PHE A 759 23.17 -17.12 -4.26
N LYS A 760 24.37 -17.66 -4.05
CA LYS A 760 25.58 -17.35 -4.83
C LYS A 760 25.59 -18.13 -6.14
N ILE A 761 25.88 -17.48 -7.26
CA ILE A 761 26.20 -18.17 -8.51
C ILE A 761 27.58 -18.81 -8.40
N VAL A 762 27.66 -20.13 -8.60
CA VAL A 762 28.90 -20.91 -8.51
C VAL A 762 29.23 -21.63 -9.83
N PRO A 763 30.50 -21.95 -10.10
CA PRO A 763 30.93 -22.52 -11.38
C PRO A 763 30.73 -24.05 -11.52
N TYR A 764 29.92 -24.66 -10.65
CA TYR A 764 29.65 -26.10 -10.60
C TYR A 764 28.17 -26.35 -10.33
N GLN A 765 27.67 -27.53 -10.74
CA GLN A 765 26.32 -27.93 -10.41
C GLN A 765 26.21 -28.22 -8.90
N VAL A 766 25.23 -27.62 -8.24
CA VAL A 766 25.15 -27.54 -6.78
C VAL A 766 24.50 -28.79 -6.21
N GLU A 767 25.34 -29.69 -5.71
CA GLU A 767 24.94 -30.70 -4.71
C GLU A 767 25.34 -30.27 -3.29
N LYS A 768 26.34 -29.37 -3.17
CA LYS A 768 27.04 -29.03 -1.91
C LYS A 768 26.59 -27.68 -1.34
N VAL A 769 26.66 -27.55 -0.02
CA VAL A 769 26.45 -26.31 0.75
C VAL A 769 27.79 -25.94 1.40
N ASN A 770 28.08 -24.64 1.56
CA ASN A 770 29.18 -24.23 2.42
C ASN A 770 28.69 -24.18 3.87
N ALA A 771 28.86 -25.29 4.59
CA ALA A 771 28.34 -25.47 5.94
C ALA A 771 28.92 -24.45 6.92
N ASP A 772 30.24 -24.21 6.89
CA ASP A 772 30.91 -23.28 7.81
C ASP A 772 30.43 -21.83 7.61
N LYS A 773 30.29 -21.39 6.35
CA LYS A 773 29.78 -20.04 6.05
C LYS A 773 28.32 -19.90 6.45
N LEU A 774 27.50 -20.91 6.19
CA LEU A 774 26.09 -20.90 6.56
C LEU A 774 25.90 -20.93 8.09
N GLU A 775 26.68 -21.76 8.80
CA GLU A 775 26.71 -21.83 10.27
C GLU A 775 27.07 -20.47 10.86
N LYS A 776 28.18 -19.88 10.40
CA LYS A 776 28.62 -18.54 10.84
C LYS A 776 27.55 -17.48 10.60
N ASN A 777 26.93 -17.46 9.41
CA ASN A 777 25.91 -16.48 9.09
C ASN A 777 24.69 -16.61 10.02
N LEU A 778 24.19 -17.83 10.22
CA LEU A 778 23.00 -18.10 11.03
C LEU A 778 23.21 -17.93 12.55
N THR A 779 24.44 -18.15 13.04
CA THR A 779 24.72 -18.18 14.49
C THR A 779 25.40 -16.91 15.01
N GLU A 780 26.27 -16.27 14.21
CA GLU A 780 27.10 -15.14 14.65
C GLU A 780 26.73 -13.80 13.98
N VAL A 781 26.26 -13.82 12.73
CA VAL A 781 26.12 -12.60 11.91
C VAL A 781 24.68 -12.10 11.85
N PHE A 782 23.71 -13.01 11.71
CA PHE A 782 22.32 -12.67 11.47
C PHE A 782 21.64 -12.07 12.71
N GLN A 783 20.78 -11.08 12.46
CA GLN A 783 19.90 -10.46 13.45
C GLN A 783 18.50 -11.08 13.38
N TYR A 784 17.90 -11.32 14.54
CA TYR A 784 16.58 -11.95 14.70
C TYR A 784 15.72 -11.20 15.73
N ARG A 785 15.82 -9.87 15.77
CA ARG A 785 15.22 -9.07 16.86
C ARG A 785 13.71 -9.29 16.92
N ASN A 786 13.25 -9.71 18.10
CA ASN A 786 11.84 -9.97 18.42
C ASN A 786 11.13 -11.05 17.58
N LEU A 787 11.84 -11.84 16.76
CA LEU A 787 11.21 -12.96 16.05
C LEU A 787 10.72 -14.08 16.99
N ASN A 788 11.22 -14.09 18.23
CA ASN A 788 10.79 -14.98 19.30
C ASN A 788 9.85 -14.31 20.31
N ASN A 789 9.39 -13.09 20.06
CA ASN A 789 8.50 -12.35 20.94
C ASN A 789 7.03 -12.53 20.51
N PRO A 790 6.18 -13.22 21.31
CA PRO A 790 4.76 -13.44 20.96
C PRO A 790 3.91 -12.17 20.97
N ASP A 791 4.40 -11.07 21.54
CA ASP A 791 3.68 -9.79 21.59
C ASP A 791 3.83 -8.99 20.28
N VAL A 792 4.76 -9.36 19.41
CA VAL A 792 4.94 -8.68 18.11
C VAL A 792 4.00 -9.28 17.07
N TYR A 793 3.28 -8.42 16.36
CA TYR A 793 2.42 -8.83 15.27
C TYR A 793 3.20 -9.02 13.96
N PHE A 794 3.05 -10.22 13.37
CA PHE A 794 3.54 -10.58 12.05
C PHE A 794 2.35 -10.98 11.19
N ASN A 795 2.18 -10.31 10.04
CA ASN A 795 1.17 -10.72 9.07
C ASN A 795 1.64 -11.92 8.23
N ASP A 796 0.72 -12.54 7.51
CA ASP A 796 0.99 -13.75 6.72
C ASP A 796 2.12 -13.58 5.68
N ASN A 797 2.22 -12.39 5.07
CA ASN A 797 3.29 -12.09 4.12
C ASN A 797 4.67 -12.10 4.80
N ILE A 798 4.76 -11.51 6.00
CA ILE A 798 5.98 -11.52 6.81
C ILE A 798 6.31 -12.95 7.26
N ILE A 799 5.32 -13.71 7.74
CA ILE A 799 5.51 -15.11 8.15
C ILE A 799 6.03 -15.94 6.97
N GLY A 800 5.46 -15.77 5.78
CA GLY A 800 5.93 -16.43 4.56
C GLY A 800 7.37 -16.08 4.22
N LEU A 801 7.75 -14.80 4.32
CA LEU A 801 9.11 -14.34 4.08
C LEU A 801 10.11 -14.93 5.09
N LEU A 802 9.74 -15.01 6.37
CA LEU A 802 10.58 -15.53 7.44
C LEU A 802 10.88 -17.03 7.28
N GLN A 803 10.08 -17.78 6.50
CA GLN A 803 10.39 -19.18 6.19
C GLN A 803 11.72 -19.36 5.46
N ASN A 804 12.25 -18.31 4.80
CA ASN A 804 13.58 -18.39 4.18
C ASN A 804 14.71 -18.58 5.20
N TYR A 805 14.59 -18.03 6.42
CA TYR A 805 15.53 -18.35 7.50
C TYR A 805 15.41 -19.83 7.91
N ARG A 806 14.18 -20.33 8.05
CA ARG A 806 13.92 -21.73 8.42
C ARG A 806 14.49 -22.67 7.36
N ALA A 807 14.31 -22.36 6.08
CA ALA A 807 14.93 -23.10 4.98
C ALA A 807 16.47 -23.13 5.09
N ALA A 808 17.10 -22.00 5.43
CA ALA A 808 18.55 -21.92 5.63
C ALA A 808 19.03 -22.82 6.81
N PHE A 809 18.36 -22.75 7.95
CA PHE A 809 18.64 -23.60 9.11
C PHE A 809 18.47 -25.09 8.78
N LEU A 810 17.37 -25.45 8.12
CA LEU A 810 17.08 -26.85 7.78
C LEU A 810 18.03 -27.41 6.72
N ARG A 811 18.50 -26.56 5.80
CA ARG A 811 19.54 -26.95 4.84
C ARG A 811 20.83 -27.30 5.56
N LEU A 812 21.24 -26.52 6.56
CA LEU A 812 22.41 -26.80 7.37
C LEU A 812 22.23 -28.03 8.27
N ALA A 813 21.05 -28.17 8.91
CA ALA A 813 20.70 -29.34 9.70
C ALA A 813 20.78 -30.63 8.87
N HIS A 814 20.28 -30.60 7.63
CA HIS A 814 20.37 -31.75 6.73
C HIS A 814 21.84 -32.15 6.45
N VAL A 815 22.73 -31.17 6.24
CA VAL A 815 24.17 -31.45 6.07
C VAL A 815 24.72 -32.17 7.29
N TYR A 816 24.53 -31.63 8.51
CA TYR A 816 25.02 -32.28 9.72
C TYR A 816 24.40 -33.67 9.96
N PHE A 817 23.13 -33.86 9.61
CA PHE A 817 22.49 -35.16 9.67
C PHE A 817 23.17 -36.17 8.73
N THR A 818 23.40 -35.80 7.47
CA THR A 818 24.05 -36.68 6.48
C THR A 818 25.50 -37.00 6.84
N GLU A 819 26.22 -36.04 7.41
CA GLU A 819 27.59 -36.20 7.91
C GLU A 819 27.67 -36.84 9.30
N ARG A 820 26.52 -37.19 9.91
CA ARG A 820 26.39 -37.78 11.25
C ARG A 820 26.98 -36.93 12.38
N GLN A 821 27.01 -35.61 12.20
CA GLN A 821 27.41 -34.64 13.22
C GLN A 821 26.21 -34.28 14.12
N TYR A 822 25.74 -35.24 14.89
CA TYR A 822 24.49 -35.11 15.67
C TYR A 822 24.54 -34.03 16.75
N ASP A 823 25.71 -33.74 17.32
CA ASP A 823 25.87 -32.64 18.29
C ASP A 823 25.61 -31.28 17.63
N LYS A 824 26.18 -31.04 16.44
CA LYS A 824 25.94 -29.83 15.66
C LYS A 824 24.50 -29.75 15.15
N LEU A 825 23.92 -30.89 14.76
CA LEU A 825 22.51 -30.99 14.38
C LEU A 825 21.60 -30.50 15.51
N GLY A 826 21.80 -30.98 16.74
CA GLY A 826 21.03 -30.53 17.89
C GLY A 826 21.19 -29.04 18.15
N ALA A 827 22.42 -28.53 18.13
CA ALA A 827 22.72 -27.12 18.40
C ALA A 827 22.10 -26.17 17.37
N ILE A 828 22.14 -26.53 16.07
CA ILE A 828 21.60 -25.66 15.02
C ILE A 828 20.06 -25.61 15.05
N LEU A 829 19.41 -26.73 15.40
CA LEU A 829 17.95 -26.77 15.57
C LEU A 829 17.50 -25.96 16.79
N GLU A 830 18.23 -26.06 17.90
CA GLU A 830 17.98 -25.22 19.08
C GLU A 830 18.14 -23.74 18.76
N LYS A 831 19.17 -23.39 17.98
CA LYS A 831 19.36 -22.00 17.55
C LYS A 831 18.21 -21.50 16.70
N MET A 832 17.71 -22.34 15.78
CA MET A 832 16.54 -22.02 14.96
C MET A 832 15.30 -21.79 15.83
N GLU A 833 15.04 -22.65 16.81
CA GLU A 833 13.89 -22.53 17.70
C GLU A 833 14.02 -21.35 18.68
N GLU A 834 15.23 -21.03 19.14
CA GLU A 834 15.52 -19.85 19.97
C GLU A 834 15.25 -18.55 19.18
N ALA A 835 15.73 -18.49 17.94
CA ALA A 835 15.61 -17.32 17.08
C ALA A 835 14.19 -17.14 16.53
N MET A 836 13.54 -18.23 16.15
CA MET A 836 12.24 -18.23 15.46
C MET A 836 11.39 -19.44 15.86
N PRO A 837 10.82 -19.44 17.08
CA PRO A 837 10.02 -20.55 17.60
C PRO A 837 8.78 -20.79 16.73
N PHE A 838 8.40 -22.06 16.52
CA PHE A 838 7.18 -22.39 15.78
C PHE A 838 5.90 -21.77 16.37
N LYS A 839 5.87 -21.56 17.70
CA LYS A 839 4.74 -20.93 18.39
C LYS A 839 4.56 -19.44 18.04
N VAL A 840 5.64 -18.74 17.68
CA VAL A 840 5.61 -17.31 17.34
C VAL A 840 5.54 -17.12 15.83
N ILE A 841 6.40 -17.84 15.09
CA ILE A 841 6.43 -17.82 13.63
C ILE A 841 6.04 -19.22 13.13
N PRO A 842 4.73 -19.48 12.95
CA PRO A 842 4.25 -20.78 12.51
C PRO A 842 4.80 -21.13 11.12
N ALA A 843 4.87 -22.42 10.84
CA ALA A 843 5.14 -22.91 9.50
C ALA A 843 3.85 -22.97 8.69
N PRO A 844 3.89 -22.70 7.37
CA PRO A 844 2.71 -22.84 6.51
C PRO A 844 2.16 -24.27 6.47
N ASP A 845 3.00 -25.27 6.74
CA ASP A 845 2.63 -26.69 6.80
C ASP A 845 2.98 -27.25 8.19
N VAL A 846 1.96 -27.73 8.91
CA VAL A 846 2.08 -28.25 10.27
C VAL A 846 2.93 -29.53 10.38
N ARG A 847 3.22 -30.19 9.25
CA ARG A 847 4.10 -31.36 9.19
C ARG A 847 5.57 -30.99 9.31
N LEU A 848 5.94 -29.73 9.03
CA LEU A 848 7.31 -29.27 9.16
C LEU A 848 7.84 -29.40 10.62
N PRO A 849 7.11 -28.97 11.67
CA PRO A 849 7.45 -29.30 13.06
C PRO A 849 7.74 -30.78 13.31
N LEU A 850 6.98 -31.70 12.71
CA LEU A 850 7.19 -33.15 12.88
C LEU A 850 8.51 -33.61 12.24
N GLN A 851 8.81 -33.13 11.03
CA GLN A 851 10.08 -33.40 10.35
C GLN A 851 11.28 -32.86 11.15
N VAL A 852 11.15 -31.66 11.72
CA VAL A 852 12.16 -31.10 12.62
C VAL A 852 12.32 -31.92 13.89
N GLY A 853 11.21 -32.39 14.46
CA GLY A 853 11.22 -33.28 15.61
C GLY A 853 11.95 -34.59 15.36
N GLN A 854 11.85 -35.16 14.15
CA GLN A 854 12.65 -36.34 13.77
C GLN A 854 14.15 -36.05 13.85
N TYR A 855 14.61 -34.89 13.36
CA TYR A 855 16.02 -34.51 13.49
C TYR A 855 16.44 -34.34 14.96
N TYR A 856 15.59 -33.76 15.81
CA TYR A 856 15.85 -33.71 17.26
C TYR A 856 16.02 -35.10 17.88
N SER A 857 15.19 -36.08 17.47
CA SER A 857 15.34 -37.47 17.93
C SER A 857 16.69 -38.07 17.53
N PHE A 858 17.20 -37.79 16.32
CA PHE A 858 18.54 -38.23 15.89
C PHE A 858 19.66 -37.49 16.64
N ALA A 859 19.42 -36.24 17.02
CA ALA A 859 20.32 -35.47 17.88
C ALA A 859 20.27 -35.86 19.37
N GLY A 860 19.54 -36.94 19.72
CA GLY A 860 19.43 -37.43 21.09
C GLY A 860 18.48 -36.63 21.99
N LYS A 861 17.55 -35.86 21.41
CA LYS A 861 16.56 -35.00 22.10
C LYS A 861 15.11 -35.41 21.77
N PRO A 862 14.68 -36.64 22.10
CA PRO A 862 13.33 -37.13 21.80
C PRO A 862 12.20 -36.33 22.47
N GLU A 863 12.48 -35.66 23.59
CA GLU A 863 11.55 -34.78 24.31
C GLU A 863 11.15 -33.56 23.47
N GLU A 864 12.08 -33.00 22.69
CA GLU A 864 11.79 -31.89 21.77
C GLU A 864 10.91 -32.34 20.60
N PHE A 865 11.06 -33.59 20.14
CA PHE A 865 10.13 -34.16 19.16
C PHE A 865 8.72 -34.24 19.74
N LEU A 866 8.58 -34.74 20.98
CA LEU A 866 7.26 -34.81 21.61
C LEU A 866 6.64 -33.41 21.76
N ARG A 867 7.43 -32.39 22.14
CA ARG A 867 6.97 -31.00 22.23
C ARG A 867 6.46 -30.46 20.89
N LEU A 868 7.20 -30.68 19.81
CA LEU A 868 6.80 -30.23 18.47
C LEU A 868 5.60 -31.00 17.92
N ALA A 869 5.48 -32.30 18.23
CA ALA A 869 4.31 -33.09 17.87
C ALA A 869 3.06 -32.66 18.63
N GLU A 870 3.19 -32.31 19.91
CA GLU A 870 2.09 -31.71 20.68
C GLU A 870 1.68 -30.35 20.12
N PHE A 871 2.65 -29.50 19.76
CA PHE A 871 2.36 -28.23 19.07
C PHE A 871 1.59 -28.47 17.77
N ALA A 872 2.07 -29.37 16.91
CA ALA A 872 1.41 -29.71 15.64
C ALA A 872 -0.02 -30.23 15.85
N TYR A 873 -0.22 -31.11 16.85
CA TYR A 873 -1.54 -31.62 17.22
C TYR A 873 -2.49 -30.53 17.69
N ASN A 874 -2.02 -29.55 18.46
CA ASN A 874 -2.85 -28.44 18.93
C ASN A 874 -3.27 -27.50 17.79
N GLU A 875 -2.43 -27.32 16.76
CA GLU A 875 -2.75 -26.50 15.59
C GLU A 875 -3.70 -27.22 14.61
N GLU A 876 -3.47 -28.51 14.32
CA GLU A 876 -4.32 -29.31 13.43
C GLU A 876 -4.73 -30.66 14.04
N PRO A 877 -5.67 -30.68 15.02
CA PRO A 877 -6.07 -31.90 15.73
C PRO A 877 -6.85 -32.90 14.86
N HIS A 878 -7.29 -32.49 13.67
CA HIS A 878 -8.04 -33.33 12.73
C HIS A 878 -7.18 -33.88 11.58
N ASN A 879 -5.87 -33.57 11.54
CA ASN A 879 -4.96 -34.06 10.52
C ASN A 879 -4.49 -35.49 10.86
N PRO A 880 -4.82 -36.52 10.07
CA PRO A 880 -4.49 -37.92 10.39
C PRO A 880 -2.99 -38.17 10.60
N GLU A 881 -2.14 -37.52 9.81
CA GLU A 881 -0.68 -37.70 9.88
C GLU A 881 -0.11 -37.13 11.19
N VAL A 882 -0.62 -35.98 11.61
CA VAL A 882 -0.24 -35.32 12.87
C VAL A 882 -0.68 -36.15 14.07
N VAL A 883 -1.95 -36.56 14.09
CA VAL A 883 -2.54 -37.35 15.18
C VAL A 883 -1.83 -38.69 15.32
N GLY A 884 -1.65 -39.43 14.21
CA GLY A 884 -0.95 -40.71 14.22
C GLY A 884 0.50 -40.61 14.70
N THR A 885 1.23 -39.59 14.25
CA THR A 885 2.60 -39.33 14.72
C THR A 885 2.63 -39.01 16.21
N PHE A 886 1.72 -38.17 16.70
CA PHE A 886 1.67 -37.78 18.11
C PHE A 886 1.34 -38.96 19.03
N ILE A 887 0.35 -39.80 18.67
CA ILE A 887 0.02 -41.02 19.41
C ILE A 887 1.22 -41.97 19.49
N THR A 888 1.90 -42.18 18.36
CA THR A 888 3.08 -43.06 18.29
C THR A 888 4.18 -42.59 19.24
N LEU A 889 4.39 -41.26 19.34
CA LEU A 889 5.36 -40.68 20.27
C LEU A 889 4.91 -40.81 21.72
N LEU A 890 3.64 -40.55 22.03
CA LEU A 890 3.10 -40.72 23.39
C LEU A 890 3.22 -42.17 23.86
N GLU A 891 2.92 -43.14 22.99
CA GLU A 891 3.10 -44.56 23.27
C GLU A 891 4.56 -44.90 23.58
N ARG A 892 5.51 -44.37 22.78
CA ARG A 892 6.95 -44.56 22.98
C ARG A 892 7.42 -44.03 24.34
N GLU A 893 6.91 -42.86 24.74
CA GLU A 893 7.22 -42.24 26.04
C GLU A 893 6.34 -42.78 27.19
N LYS A 894 5.55 -43.84 26.94
CA LYS A 894 4.64 -44.49 27.90
C LYS A 894 3.58 -43.55 28.49
N GLN A 895 3.23 -42.48 27.79
CA GLN A 895 2.15 -41.55 28.16
C GLN A 895 0.79 -42.08 27.66
N TYR A 896 0.43 -43.29 28.10
CA TYR A 896 -0.75 -44.00 27.59
C TYR A 896 -2.07 -43.25 27.87
N ASP A 897 -2.20 -42.58 29.02
CA ASP A 897 -3.40 -41.79 29.35
C ASP A 897 -3.66 -40.67 28.34
N LYS A 898 -2.60 -39.95 27.96
CA LYS A 898 -2.69 -38.84 27.00
C LYS A 898 -2.94 -39.38 25.58
N ALA A 899 -2.32 -40.50 25.22
CA ALA A 899 -2.55 -41.17 23.93
C ALA A 899 -4.01 -41.63 23.79
N LEU A 900 -4.59 -42.18 24.86
CA LEU A 900 -5.99 -42.59 24.92
C LEU A 900 -6.93 -41.40 24.80
N ASP A 901 -6.71 -40.31 25.54
CA ASP A 901 -7.55 -39.09 25.45
C ASP A 901 -7.60 -38.53 24.01
N VAL A 902 -6.45 -38.48 23.33
CA VAL A 902 -6.36 -38.03 21.93
C VAL A 902 -7.13 -38.96 20.99
N LEU A 903 -6.95 -40.28 21.11
CA LEU A 903 -7.61 -41.27 20.27
C LEU A 903 -9.12 -41.36 20.53
N GLU A 904 -9.56 -41.23 21.77
CA GLU A 904 -10.98 -41.23 22.13
C GLU A 904 -11.69 -40.00 21.54
N LYS A 905 -11.06 -38.81 21.58
CA LYS A 905 -11.55 -37.61 20.90
C LYS A 905 -11.63 -37.81 19.38
N TRP A 906 -10.60 -38.39 18.76
CA TRP A 906 -10.60 -38.73 17.34
C TRP A 906 -11.74 -39.69 16.96
N GLN A 907 -11.91 -40.77 17.74
CA GLN A 907 -12.94 -41.78 17.54
C GLN A 907 -14.35 -41.22 17.74
N ALA A 908 -14.55 -40.28 18.66
CA ALA A 908 -15.83 -39.63 18.90
C ALA A 908 -16.33 -38.87 17.66
N GLU A 909 -15.42 -38.24 16.91
CA GLU A 909 -15.72 -37.57 15.65
C GLU A 909 -15.87 -38.53 14.46
N ARG A 910 -15.23 -39.72 14.54
CA ARG A 910 -15.16 -40.72 13.47
C ARG A 910 -15.54 -42.11 14.00
N PRO A 911 -16.83 -42.39 14.27
CA PRO A 911 -17.27 -43.63 14.91
C PRO A 911 -16.94 -44.91 14.11
N ASP A 912 -16.80 -44.78 12.79
CA ASP A 912 -16.55 -45.87 11.85
C ASP A 912 -15.05 -46.18 11.65
N ASP A 913 -14.15 -45.41 12.26
CA ASP A 913 -12.71 -45.68 12.21
C ASP A 913 -12.37 -46.92 13.04
N SER A 914 -12.29 -48.07 12.37
CA SER A 914 -11.99 -49.36 13.00
C SER A 914 -10.54 -49.48 13.47
N GLU A 915 -9.62 -48.71 12.89
CA GLU A 915 -8.20 -48.74 13.21
C GLU A 915 -7.93 -48.00 14.52
N ALA A 916 -8.53 -46.82 14.70
CA ALA A 916 -8.49 -46.08 15.95
C ALA A 916 -9.09 -46.89 17.12
N ARG A 917 -10.22 -47.58 16.92
CA ARG A 917 -10.84 -48.43 17.96
C ARG A 917 -9.90 -49.56 18.39
N LYS A 918 -9.26 -50.24 17.44
CA LYS A 918 -8.29 -51.29 17.73
C LYS A 918 -7.08 -50.73 18.49
N LYS A 919 -6.59 -49.55 18.11
CA LYS A 919 -5.45 -48.93 18.78
C LYS A 919 -5.77 -48.50 20.22
N ILE A 920 -7.00 -48.07 20.51
CA ILE A 920 -7.47 -47.80 21.87
C ILE A 920 -7.40 -49.06 22.73
N GLU A 921 -7.90 -50.21 22.24
CA GLU A 921 -7.83 -51.49 22.95
C GLU A 921 -6.38 -51.92 23.23
N GLU A 922 -5.49 -51.75 22.25
CA GLU A 922 -4.05 -52.02 22.39
C GLU A 922 -3.40 -51.14 23.47
N LEU A 923 -3.67 -49.83 23.46
CA LEU A 923 -3.12 -48.89 24.44
C LEU A 923 -3.68 -49.12 25.85
N GLN A 924 -4.95 -49.48 26.00
CA GLN A 924 -5.54 -49.87 27.29
C GLN A 924 -4.86 -51.13 27.85
N ALA A 925 -4.57 -52.11 27.01
CA ALA A 925 -3.84 -53.32 27.42
C ALA A 925 -2.41 -52.99 27.86
N LEU A 926 -1.69 -52.13 27.13
CA LEU A 926 -0.34 -51.69 27.49
C LEU A 926 -0.32 -50.89 28.79
N LYS A 927 -1.29 -49.98 28.99
CA LYS A 927 -1.46 -49.23 30.24
C LYS A 927 -1.62 -50.17 31.43
N ASN A 928 -2.55 -51.12 31.34
CA ASN A 928 -2.81 -52.10 32.40
C ASN A 928 -1.57 -52.97 32.72
N GLN A 929 -0.74 -53.29 31.74
CA GLN A 929 0.52 -54.02 31.95
C GLN A 929 1.60 -53.15 32.63
N SER A 930 1.59 -51.83 32.37
CA SER A 930 2.53 -50.88 32.98
C SER A 930 2.18 -50.51 34.42
N GLU A 931 0.91 -50.62 34.84
CA GLU A 931 0.46 -50.39 36.22
C GLU A 931 0.65 -51.61 37.13
N VAL A 932 0.86 -52.80 36.55
CA VAL A 932 1.04 -54.08 37.25
C VAL A 932 2.51 -54.43 37.51
N ASN A 933 3.45 -53.74 36.84
CA ASN A 933 4.91 -53.85 37.04
C ASN A 933 5.45 -52.58 37.72
#